data_AF-A0AAJ7TWQ4-F1
#
_entry.id   AF-A0AAJ7TWQ4-F1
#
_cell.length_a   1.000
_cell.length_b   1.000
_cell.length_c   1.000
_cell.angle_alpha   90.00
_cell.angle_beta   90.00
_cell.angle_gamma   90.00
#
_symmetry.space_group_name_H-M   'P 1'
#
loop_
_entity.id
_entity.type
_entity.pdbx_description
1 polymer ?
#
loop_
_entity_poly.entity_id
_entity_poly.type
_entity_poly.pdbx_seq_one_letter_code
_entity_poly.pdbx_strand_id
1 'polypeptide(L)'
;MRVRSGPPAPRVHVRLCSITQAMDVAATVRSEQLPVSVKLVLEVSHRSWVINSRAAQRRQPLHETHAELLVTHLASETDFQGDPPQKSIPAPLAVCTARSGGLQAAHVNPEHAALCGAHECSRKEGRAEDNMAKTRTIYLQLDKVLEEVFVLGTELVMDIYHVAPPGAKSFSLSASVDVTCWVSTPFRSAANDARGRVAVGTQVHAQVLTPSQEVGDKKMSVTFYGEKADVALAKARVYLTAIGLSLDVDSDRDGIVEQNHPNKATWKWGPNGHGAILLVNCDKERDSTPKPDNEDRYLQGAAGNLFALAGYLGNPHCLRSLRCWLQKELTGYDHRVINELTGDDRCVTNELTGDDHRVTELTGDNHCVTNELMGDDRYAAACDHPPTDLQDMSPMLVRTRGPAKLPPGYSLQLHSLESQHAGVFYVPGERPIDPTEHCATVAKRYLSKVIGTESHSLGPGKSSYLFEYPGRGGEVNLFVEGLSFPDGDFNGFVHFHLSLLQSILPLWVRLFCDAIVLFSRFCQGKQSTPIFTDSVVFRVAPWIMTPNTQPALEVFMSRVDSNAVFIKQMTTLAHLAGCTPIEIQVKMDVWMQDEMEFGYCECPTKVIPVVFDSPRDRELKAVPILLTGKDFGYVTRKTRRGEWVNSLDSFGNLEVSPPVIVRGKKYPLGRIIIGSAFPGERAGRKMARAVREFLFAQQVQAPVELYSDWLSVGHVDEFMSFVPAPDRKGFRLLLASPNACLRLLKELHQQGHGQRRLFESCPDVVSSLERKMKIQDILDDINITTENNNVQRCIDWNRDVLKRELGLEEADIIDLPVLFFLNESKAEAYFPDVVNMVVLNKELAIPKPFGPIIDEQCALETSVCSLLEPLGLRCSFVDDLLSHHVKKGEVHCGSNTRRAHFAAMHWWDVGPVRPRPPRAHGVGTVPARAPAVLTESFAAYVFAFLLCFVALSRCLCFFGCTAHCWARCLRRFLGTSSVSRELPKKPNVYVC
;
A
#
# COMPACT_ATOMS: atom_id res chain seq x y z
N MET A 1 -8.30 -86.16 -21.51
CA MET A 1 -7.08 -86.96 -21.27
C MET A 1 -6.14 -86.19 -20.31
N ARG A 2 -5.19 -86.89 -19.68
CA ARG A 2 -4.08 -86.39 -18.82
C ARG A 2 -3.12 -85.44 -19.62
N VAL A 3 -2.22 -84.58 -19.09
CA VAL A 3 -1.78 -84.15 -17.73
C VAL A 3 -0.80 -82.95 -17.83
N ARG A 4 -0.81 -81.99 -16.85
CA ARG A 4 0.26 -80.98 -16.47
C ARG A 4 0.83 -80.05 -17.58
N SER A 5 1.37 -78.86 -17.34
CA SER A 5 1.94 -78.18 -16.15
C SER A 5 1.75 -76.64 -16.20
N GLY A 6 1.83 -75.94 -15.05
CA GLY A 6 1.90 -74.47 -14.94
C GLY A 6 3.35 -73.97 -14.69
N PRO A 7 3.60 -72.75 -14.14
CA PRO A 7 2.69 -71.82 -13.46
C PRO A 7 2.75 -70.37 -14.08
N PRO A 8 2.51 -69.23 -13.38
CA PRO A 8 1.29 -68.44 -13.63
C PRO A 8 1.50 -67.00 -14.16
N ALA A 9 0.41 -66.39 -14.63
CA ALA A 9 0.37 -65.08 -15.28
C ALA A 9 0.47 -63.86 -14.32
N PRO A 10 0.94 -62.69 -14.82
CA PRO A 10 0.94 -61.43 -14.09
C PRO A 10 -0.47 -60.79 -14.04
N ARG A 11 -0.81 -60.11 -12.94
CA ARG A 11 -2.05 -59.33 -12.82
C ARG A 11 -1.77 -57.83 -12.78
N VAL A 12 -2.34 -57.14 -13.77
CA VAL A 12 -2.53 -55.68 -13.80
C VAL A 12 -3.58 -55.29 -12.76
N HIS A 13 -3.45 -54.12 -12.12
CA HIS A 13 -4.62 -53.27 -11.83
C HIS A 13 -4.28 -51.79 -11.65
N VAL A 14 -5.14 -50.96 -12.24
CA VAL A 14 -5.15 -49.49 -12.23
C VAL A 14 -5.64 -48.96 -10.86
N ARG A 15 -5.19 -47.77 -10.44
CA ARG A 15 -5.74 -47.02 -9.30
C ARG A 15 -6.26 -45.64 -9.71
N LEU A 16 -7.44 -45.28 -9.18
CA LEU A 16 -8.01 -43.94 -9.10
C LEU A 16 -8.76 -43.82 -7.77
N CYS A 17 -8.90 -42.59 -7.24
CA CYS A 17 -9.56 -42.29 -5.96
C CYS A 17 -11.09 -42.54 -6.01
N SER A 18 -11.88 -42.61 -4.93
CA SER A 18 -11.83 -41.96 -3.60
C SER A 18 -12.84 -42.58 -2.59
N ILE A 19 -12.98 -41.97 -1.38
CA ILE A 19 -14.17 -41.93 -0.48
C ILE A 19 -14.32 -42.94 0.72
N THR A 20 -14.12 -42.38 1.93
CA THR A 20 -14.77 -42.54 3.27
C THR A 20 -14.83 -43.84 4.12
N GLN A 21 -14.66 -43.62 5.46
CA GLN A 21 -15.25 -44.33 6.64
C GLN A 21 -14.81 -45.80 6.92
N ALA A 22 -14.77 -46.32 8.17
CA ALA A 22 -14.83 -45.77 9.54
C ALA A 22 -14.42 -46.85 10.60
N MET A 23 -14.12 -46.41 11.84
CA MET A 23 -14.31 -47.07 13.16
C MET A 23 -13.64 -48.41 13.58
N ASP A 24 -13.03 -48.34 14.78
CA ASP A 24 -13.13 -49.24 15.96
C ASP A 24 -12.41 -50.61 16.12
N VAL A 25 -11.75 -50.74 17.31
CA VAL A 25 -11.75 -51.88 18.26
C VAL A 25 -11.07 -53.21 17.82
N ALA A 26 -10.28 -53.95 18.61
CA ALA A 26 -9.64 -53.84 19.94
C ALA A 26 -8.35 -54.72 19.94
N ALA A 27 -7.45 -54.70 20.93
CA ALA A 27 -7.43 -55.59 22.12
C ALA A 27 -5.95 -55.78 22.55
N THR A 28 -5.51 -56.20 23.75
CA THR A 28 -6.03 -56.27 25.13
C THR A 28 -4.88 -56.80 26.02
N VAL A 29 -4.54 -56.18 27.16
CA VAL A 29 -4.01 -56.90 28.35
C VAL A 29 -4.49 -56.25 29.67
N ARG A 30 -5.03 -57.12 30.53
CA ARG A 30 -5.40 -57.08 31.97
C ARG A 30 -4.54 -56.17 32.87
N SER A 31 -5.02 -55.42 33.88
CA SER A 31 -6.05 -55.56 34.94
C SER A 31 -5.56 -56.13 36.28
N GLU A 32 -5.60 -55.33 37.35
CA GLU A 32 -5.74 -55.78 38.76
C GLU A 32 -6.34 -54.66 39.66
N GLN A 33 -6.62 -54.94 40.93
CA GLN A 33 -7.81 -54.44 41.65
C GLN A 33 -7.63 -53.28 42.67
N LEU A 34 -8.77 -52.64 43.02
CA LEU A 34 -9.04 -51.72 44.15
C LEU A 34 -8.95 -52.42 45.54
N PRO A 35 -9.18 -51.79 46.74
CA PRO A 35 -9.60 -50.41 47.08
C PRO A 35 -8.84 -49.75 48.28
N VAL A 36 -9.24 -48.54 48.71
CA VAL A 36 -9.61 -48.16 50.11
C VAL A 36 -10.18 -46.72 50.12
N SER A 37 -11.13 -46.45 51.02
CA SER A 37 -11.84 -45.16 51.14
C SER A 37 -11.83 -44.63 52.58
N VAL A 38 -11.67 -43.31 52.77
CA VAL A 38 -12.08 -42.55 53.98
C VAL A 38 -12.69 -41.21 53.53
N LYS A 39 -13.49 -40.58 54.40
CA LYS A 39 -14.67 -39.75 54.07
C LYS A 39 -14.76 -38.54 55.01
N LEU A 40 -15.53 -37.49 54.62
CA LEU A 40 -16.08 -36.40 55.48
C LEU A 40 -15.05 -35.38 56.06
N VAL A 41 -15.37 -34.12 56.44
CA VAL A 41 -16.63 -33.30 56.52
C VAL A 41 -16.31 -31.84 56.11
N LEU A 42 -17.33 -31.06 55.67
CA LEU A 42 -17.64 -29.63 55.97
C LEU A 42 -18.36 -29.00 54.76
N GLU A 43 -19.66 -29.24 54.58
CA GLU A 43 -20.81 -28.66 55.31
C GLU A 43 -21.18 -27.24 54.83
N VAL A 44 -22.22 -27.19 54.01
CA VAL A 44 -22.86 -25.97 53.50
C VAL A 44 -24.11 -25.71 54.34
N SER A 45 -24.28 -24.49 54.88
CA SER A 45 -25.56 -24.04 55.42
C SER A 45 -26.35 -23.23 54.38
N HIS A 46 -27.47 -23.78 53.94
CA HIS A 46 -28.50 -23.08 53.17
C HIS A 46 -29.56 -22.49 54.10
N ARG A 47 -30.14 -21.34 53.71
CA ARG A 47 -31.60 -21.08 53.57
C ARG A 47 -31.79 -19.69 52.94
N SER A 48 -32.36 -19.53 51.74
CA SER A 48 -33.78 -19.72 51.32
C SER A 48 -34.69 -18.67 52.00
N TRP A 49 -35.61 -17.92 51.37
CA TRP A 49 -36.77 -18.24 50.51
C TRP A 49 -37.28 -16.93 49.83
N VAL A 50 -38.06 -16.84 48.72
CA VAL A 50 -38.41 -17.71 47.57
C VAL A 50 -39.17 -16.84 46.50
N ILE A 51 -39.83 -17.47 45.51
CA ILE A 51 -40.82 -16.97 44.50
C ILE A 51 -40.29 -16.78 43.07
N ASN A 52 -41.03 -17.39 42.15
CA ASN A 52 -40.86 -17.48 40.71
C ASN A 52 -42.21 -17.15 40.07
N SER A 53 -42.29 -16.22 39.09
CA SER A 53 -43.22 -16.37 37.94
C SER A 53 -43.15 -15.27 36.87
N ARG A 54 -43.06 -15.76 35.63
CA ARG A 54 -43.39 -15.21 34.30
C ARG A 54 -44.31 -13.98 34.18
N ALA A 55 -43.88 -13.00 33.36
CA ALA A 55 -44.63 -12.24 32.34
C ALA A 55 -43.67 -11.18 31.71
N ALA A 56 -43.84 -10.59 30.52
CA ALA A 56 -44.52 -10.96 29.27
C ALA A 56 -44.05 -10.00 28.13
N GLN A 57 -44.24 -10.43 26.87
CA GLN A 57 -44.46 -9.62 25.64
C GLN A 57 -43.54 -8.44 25.21
N ARG A 58 -43.38 -8.36 23.87
CA ARG A 58 -42.81 -7.24 23.08
C ARG A 58 -43.58 -5.92 23.26
N ARG A 59 -42.87 -4.78 23.17
CA ARG A 59 -43.36 -3.57 22.46
C ARG A 59 -42.20 -2.76 21.86
N GLN A 60 -42.56 -1.84 20.96
CA GLN A 60 -41.70 -1.09 20.03
C GLN A 60 -41.00 0.14 20.65
N PRO A 61 -40.05 0.78 19.95
CA PRO A 61 -39.19 1.82 20.51
C PRO A 61 -39.88 3.19 20.63
N LEU A 62 -39.40 4.00 21.58
CA LEU A 62 -39.69 5.43 21.70
C LEU A 62 -38.38 6.22 21.57
N HIS A 63 -38.49 7.37 20.89
CA HIS A 63 -37.44 8.38 20.77
C HIS A 63 -37.24 9.13 22.09
N GLU A 64 -35.99 9.45 22.42
CA GLU A 64 -35.53 10.67 23.11
C GLU A 64 -33.99 10.69 23.00
N THR A 65 -33.39 11.39 22.04
CA THR A 65 -32.94 12.80 22.11
C THR A 65 -32.04 13.14 23.31
N HIS A 66 -30.75 13.29 23.05
CA HIS A 66 -29.89 14.24 23.77
C HIS A 66 -29.25 15.18 22.74
N ALA A 67 -29.37 16.48 22.99
CA ALA A 67 -28.97 17.52 22.05
C ALA A 67 -27.52 17.96 22.27
N GLU A 68 -26.82 18.25 21.17
CA GLU A 68 -25.60 19.07 21.20
C GLU A 68 -25.98 20.54 21.39
N LEU A 69 -25.27 21.23 22.28
CA LEU A 69 -25.50 22.64 22.59
C LEU A 69 -24.46 23.50 21.85
N LEU A 70 -24.82 23.90 20.63
CA LEU A 70 -24.05 24.80 19.79
C LEU A 70 -24.53 26.24 20.06
N VAL A 71 -23.65 27.09 20.62
CA VAL A 71 -23.99 28.49 20.90
C VAL A 71 -23.68 29.35 19.69
N THR A 72 -24.74 29.73 18.95
CA THR A 72 -24.72 30.89 18.04
C THR A 72 -25.73 31.91 18.52
N HIS A 73 -25.28 33.13 18.81
CA HIS A 73 -26.17 34.26 19.07
C HIS A 73 -26.74 34.80 17.74
N LEU A 74 -28.07 34.90 17.70
CA LEU A 74 -28.80 35.67 16.69
C LEU A 74 -28.92 37.14 17.14
N ALA A 75 -28.93 38.04 16.16
CA ALA A 75 -29.23 39.45 16.37
C ALA A 75 -30.74 39.69 16.53
N SER A 76 -31.09 40.87 17.06
CA SER A 76 -32.43 41.47 16.92
C SER A 76 -32.26 42.92 16.45
N GLU A 77 -33.15 43.34 15.55
CA GLU A 77 -33.07 44.61 14.81
C GLU A 77 -33.65 45.79 15.59
N THR A 78 -33.25 47.02 15.24
CA THR A 78 -34.21 48.13 14.99
C THR A 78 -33.56 49.30 14.24
N ASP A 79 -34.19 49.67 13.13
CA ASP A 79 -34.17 50.90 12.31
C ASP A 79 -33.17 52.07 12.58
N PHE A 80 -32.50 52.58 11.54
CA PHE A 80 -33.04 53.69 10.71
C PHE A 80 -32.15 54.08 9.49
N GLN A 81 -32.82 54.31 8.35
CA GLN A 81 -32.50 55.10 7.13
C GLN A 81 -31.08 55.63 6.82
N GLY A 82 -30.65 55.50 5.56
CA GLY A 82 -29.72 56.44 4.90
C GLY A 82 -28.93 55.87 3.70
N ASP A 83 -29.29 56.26 2.47
CA ASP A 83 -28.62 55.85 1.21
C ASP A 83 -27.85 57.07 0.58
N PRO A 84 -27.21 57.00 -0.62
CA PRO A 84 -25.75 57.12 -0.85
C PRO A 84 -25.35 58.52 -1.47
N PRO A 85 -24.28 58.80 -2.29
CA PRO A 85 -23.24 57.94 -2.91
C PRO A 85 -21.79 58.52 -3.22
N GLN A 86 -20.95 57.65 -3.85
CA GLN A 86 -20.01 57.89 -4.98
C GLN A 86 -18.54 58.40 -4.84
N LYS A 87 -17.65 57.76 -5.65
CA LYS A 87 -16.38 58.22 -6.31
C LYS A 87 -15.11 58.46 -5.45
N SER A 88 -13.85 58.36 -5.92
CA SER A 88 -13.18 57.70 -7.08
C SER A 88 -11.63 57.90 -7.04
N ILE A 89 -10.80 56.87 -7.38
CA ILE A 89 -9.59 56.84 -8.28
C ILE A 89 -8.54 58.02 -8.24
N PRO A 90 -7.17 57.88 -8.37
CA PRO A 90 -6.17 56.80 -8.12
C PRO A 90 -4.83 57.30 -7.44
N ALA A 91 -3.72 56.56 -7.65
CA ALA A 91 -2.28 56.73 -7.29
C ALA A 91 -1.55 57.95 -7.97
N PRO A 92 -0.19 58.20 -7.95
CA PRO A 92 0.96 57.29 -7.67
C PRO A 92 2.30 57.86 -7.06
N LEU A 93 3.32 56.98 -6.95
CA LEU A 93 4.79 57.14 -7.17
C LEU A 93 5.58 58.38 -6.67
N ALA A 94 6.69 58.12 -5.92
CA ALA A 94 8.04 58.66 -6.23
C ALA A 94 9.17 57.95 -5.45
N VAL A 95 10.35 57.84 -6.07
CA VAL A 95 11.63 57.35 -5.50
C VAL A 95 12.62 58.51 -5.43
N CYS A 96 13.51 58.56 -4.43
CA CYS A 96 14.75 59.35 -4.47
C CYS A 96 15.90 58.71 -3.67
N THR A 97 17.13 59.00 -4.06
CA THR A 97 18.34 58.23 -3.70
C THR A 97 19.49 59.08 -3.14
N ALA A 98 20.32 58.43 -2.30
CA ALA A 98 21.76 58.60 -2.11
C ALA A 98 22.39 59.94 -1.67
N ARG A 99 23.26 59.86 -0.64
CA ARG A 99 24.69 60.33 -0.56
C ARG A 99 25.14 60.31 0.91
N SER A 100 26.10 59.49 1.33
CA SER A 100 27.57 59.48 1.09
C SER A 100 28.36 60.36 2.05
N GLY A 101 29.27 59.74 2.82
CA GLY A 101 30.28 60.40 3.63
C GLY A 101 31.08 59.36 4.40
N GLY A 102 32.38 59.25 4.15
CA GLY A 102 33.26 58.30 4.83
C GLY A 102 34.63 58.90 5.08
N LEU A 103 35.42 58.27 5.96
CA LEU A 103 36.85 58.53 6.10
C LEU A 103 37.58 57.32 6.72
N GLN A 104 38.77 57.12 6.16
CA GLN A 104 39.89 56.18 6.38
C GLN A 104 40.18 55.70 7.84
N ALA A 105 41.07 54.72 8.12
CA ALA A 105 41.57 53.49 7.46
C ALA A 105 42.97 53.14 8.04
N ALA A 106 43.14 51.96 8.67
CA ALA A 106 44.40 51.26 8.98
C ALA A 106 44.13 50.07 9.94
N HIS A 107 44.91 48.99 10.03
CA HIS A 107 45.65 48.19 9.02
C HIS A 107 46.09 46.87 9.71
N VAL A 108 46.08 45.73 8.97
CA VAL A 108 46.82 44.47 9.29
C VAL A 108 46.24 43.50 10.38
N ASN A 109 46.35 42.20 10.06
CA ASN A 109 45.97 40.94 10.75
C ASN A 109 47.32 40.19 11.09
N PRO A 110 47.45 39.01 11.75
CA PRO A 110 46.43 38.04 12.20
C PRO A 110 46.74 37.24 13.51
N GLU A 111 45.94 36.16 13.71
CA GLU A 111 46.26 34.85 14.35
C GLU A 111 46.17 34.57 15.88
N HIS A 112 45.37 33.53 16.16
CA HIS A 112 45.39 32.51 17.22
C HIS A 112 46.09 32.74 18.58
N ALA A 113 45.29 32.74 19.68
CA ALA A 113 45.40 31.74 20.76
C ALA A 113 44.26 31.80 21.81
N ALA A 114 43.56 30.67 21.95
CA ALA A 114 43.07 30.03 23.19
C ALA A 114 42.50 30.80 24.43
N LEU A 115 41.29 30.33 24.82
CA LEU A 115 40.81 30.03 26.19
C LEU A 115 40.24 31.12 27.14
N CYS A 116 39.05 30.78 27.67
CA CYS A 116 38.44 31.16 28.95
C CYS A 116 38.01 32.62 29.21
N GLY A 117 36.71 32.86 29.16
CA GLY A 117 36.04 34.05 29.72
C GLY A 117 34.52 33.94 29.55
N ALA A 118 33.77 34.02 30.64
CA ALA A 118 32.33 33.73 30.66
C ALA A 118 31.43 35.00 30.62
N HIS A 119 30.12 34.73 30.56
CA HIS A 119 28.97 35.60 30.81
C HIS A 119 28.24 36.31 29.63
N GLU A 120 26.93 36.04 29.64
CA GLU A 120 25.81 36.92 29.29
C GLU A 120 25.60 37.34 27.83
N CYS A 121 24.67 36.65 27.16
CA CYS A 121 23.82 37.26 26.15
C CYS A 121 22.35 36.90 26.38
N SER A 122 21.51 37.93 26.48
CA SER A 122 20.09 37.83 26.85
C SER A 122 19.27 37.12 25.77
N ARG A 123 18.63 35.99 26.12
CA ARG A 123 17.57 35.40 25.27
C ARG A 123 16.35 36.34 25.25
N LYS A 124 16.02 36.86 24.08
CA LYS A 124 14.67 37.38 23.81
C LYS A 124 13.75 36.18 23.61
N GLU A 125 12.72 36.07 24.44
CA GLU A 125 11.72 35.00 24.35
C GLU A 125 10.84 35.22 23.10
N GLY A 126 11.14 34.47 22.04
CA GLY A 126 10.14 34.12 21.05
C GLY A 126 9.19 33.11 21.70
N ARG A 127 7.91 33.47 21.81
CA ARG A 127 6.87 32.64 22.42
C ARG A 127 6.61 31.41 21.55
N ALA A 128 7.32 30.33 21.82
CA ALA A 128 7.12 29.05 21.17
C ALA A 128 5.71 28.51 21.44
N GLU A 129 5.15 27.78 20.46
CA GLU A 129 3.90 27.04 20.67
C GLU A 129 4.11 25.94 21.72
N ASP A 130 3.04 25.66 22.46
CA ASP A 130 3.08 25.02 23.77
C ASP A 130 3.40 23.52 23.67
N ASN A 131 4.68 23.18 23.72
CA ASN A 131 5.17 21.81 23.62
C ASN A 131 4.98 21.06 24.96
N MET A 132 3.72 20.85 25.35
CA MET A 132 3.35 20.15 26.59
C MET A 132 3.97 18.76 26.62
N ALA A 133 4.89 18.54 27.57
CA ALA A 133 5.48 17.24 27.82
C ALA A 133 4.38 16.21 28.16
N LYS A 134 4.46 15.00 27.58
CA LYS A 134 3.48 13.93 27.84
C LYS A 134 3.41 13.67 29.35
N THR A 135 2.24 13.92 29.95
CA THR A 135 2.05 13.86 31.40
C THR A 135 1.55 12.48 31.84
N ARG A 136 2.14 11.90 32.90
CA ARG A 136 1.75 10.61 33.51
C ARG A 136 1.46 10.78 35.00
N THR A 137 0.24 10.47 35.43
CA THR A 137 -0.13 10.49 36.86
C THR A 137 0.34 9.20 37.56
N ILE A 138 0.92 9.33 38.75
CA ILE A 138 1.23 8.21 39.66
C ILE A 138 0.63 8.47 41.06
N TYR A 139 0.21 7.39 41.71
CA TYR A 139 -0.36 7.43 43.07
C TYR A 139 0.65 6.88 44.08
N LEU A 140 1.05 7.73 45.02
CA LEU A 140 2.03 7.40 46.05
C LEU A 140 1.43 6.43 47.08
N GLN A 141 2.29 5.60 47.69
CA GLN A 141 1.92 4.71 48.79
C GLN A 141 2.61 5.16 50.07
N LEU A 142 1.86 5.27 51.17
CA LEU A 142 2.44 5.51 52.50
C LEU A 142 3.19 4.27 52.99
N ASP A 143 4.33 4.49 53.64
CA ASP A 143 5.16 3.51 54.34
C ASP A 143 5.67 2.32 53.50
N LYS A 144 5.44 2.36 52.18
CA LYS A 144 6.03 1.49 51.16
C LYS A 144 6.94 2.28 50.23
N VAL A 145 7.77 1.56 49.49
CA VAL A 145 8.50 2.11 48.34
C VAL A 145 7.69 1.80 47.09
N LEU A 146 7.35 2.84 46.34
CA LEU A 146 6.80 2.73 45.00
C LEU A 146 7.96 2.64 44.00
N GLU A 147 8.00 1.61 43.16
CA GLU A 147 9.02 1.42 42.12
C GLU A 147 8.40 1.64 40.74
N GLU A 148 8.87 2.66 40.01
CA GLU A 148 8.24 3.11 38.76
C GLU A 148 9.27 3.38 37.66
N VAL A 149 8.89 3.14 36.41
CA VAL A 149 9.69 3.54 35.23
C VAL A 149 9.30 4.96 34.81
N PHE A 150 10.31 5.81 34.65
CA PHE A 150 10.18 7.17 34.12
C PHE A 150 10.73 7.18 32.69
N VAL A 151 10.01 7.80 31.75
CA VAL A 151 10.51 7.96 30.37
C VAL A 151 11.00 9.39 30.18
N LEU A 152 12.24 9.57 29.75
CA LEU A 152 12.84 10.90 29.54
C LEU A 152 12.01 11.71 28.53
N GLY A 153 11.76 12.98 28.84
CA GLY A 153 10.88 13.85 28.06
C GLY A 153 9.39 13.77 28.44
N THR A 154 9.01 12.96 29.44
CA THR A 154 7.67 12.99 30.06
C THR A 154 7.69 13.75 31.38
N GLU A 155 6.52 13.95 31.98
CA GLU A 155 6.33 14.60 33.28
C GLU A 155 5.49 13.71 34.20
N LEU A 156 5.91 13.52 35.46
CA LEU A 156 5.12 12.81 36.46
C LEU A 156 4.28 13.78 37.29
N VAL A 157 2.99 13.48 37.43
CA VAL A 157 2.08 14.18 38.34
C VAL A 157 1.73 13.27 39.52
N MET A 158 1.84 13.81 40.73
CA MET A 158 1.49 13.13 41.97
C MET A 158 0.35 13.86 42.67
N ASP A 159 -0.74 13.12 42.91
CA ASP A 159 -1.82 13.57 43.78
C ASP A 159 -1.41 13.40 45.25
N ILE A 160 -1.01 14.50 45.87
CA ILE A 160 -0.60 14.52 47.28
C ILE A 160 -1.82 14.56 48.22
N TYR A 161 -2.96 15.06 47.75
CA TYR A 161 -4.13 15.28 48.59
C TYR A 161 -4.75 13.95 49.05
N HIS A 162 -5.00 13.03 48.11
CA HIS A 162 -5.58 11.72 48.43
C HIS A 162 -4.62 10.75 49.13
N VAL A 163 -3.32 11.04 49.12
CA VAL A 163 -2.27 10.25 49.79
C VAL A 163 -2.04 10.70 51.23
N ALA A 164 -2.36 11.95 51.56
CA ALA A 164 -2.03 12.53 52.86
C ALA A 164 -2.73 11.79 54.02
N PRO A 165 -2.00 11.39 55.08
CA PRO A 165 -2.61 10.71 56.22
C PRO A 165 -3.55 11.66 56.99
N PRO A 166 -4.59 11.13 57.68
CA PRO A 166 -5.48 11.93 58.50
C PRO A 166 -4.72 12.84 59.49
N GLY A 167 -5.03 14.14 59.48
CA GLY A 167 -4.36 15.13 60.31
C GLY A 167 -3.12 15.80 59.70
N ALA A 168 -2.67 15.40 58.50
CA ALA A 168 -1.65 16.14 57.77
C ALA A 168 -2.15 17.53 57.34
N LYS A 169 -1.26 18.53 57.43
CA LYS A 169 -1.49 19.92 57.05
C LYS A 169 -0.46 20.42 56.05
N SER A 170 0.79 19.98 56.18
CA SER A 170 1.88 20.32 55.24
C SER A 170 2.75 19.10 54.91
N PHE A 171 3.57 19.21 53.88
CA PHE A 171 4.54 18.21 53.47
C PHE A 171 5.87 18.84 53.02
N SER A 172 6.94 18.05 53.03
CA SER A 172 8.23 18.41 52.43
C SER A 172 8.62 17.41 51.34
N LEU A 173 9.23 17.90 50.27
CA LEU A 173 9.85 17.10 49.21
C LEU A 173 11.34 16.88 49.51
N SER A 174 11.84 15.71 49.16
CA SER A 174 13.27 15.41 49.09
C SER A 174 13.52 14.49 47.91
N ALA A 175 14.46 14.85 47.04
CA ALA A 175 14.79 14.12 45.83
C ALA A 175 16.31 14.02 45.63
N SER A 176 16.75 13.03 44.84
CA SER A 176 18.13 12.92 44.34
C SER A 176 18.43 14.02 43.33
N VAL A 177 19.71 14.40 43.19
CA VAL A 177 20.19 15.53 42.37
C VAL A 177 19.60 15.57 40.94
N ASP A 178 19.46 14.41 40.30
CA ASP A 178 18.97 14.28 38.92
C ASP A 178 17.45 14.46 38.74
N VAL A 179 16.69 14.60 39.84
CA VAL A 179 15.22 14.62 39.85
C VAL A 179 14.75 16.02 40.25
N THR A 180 14.22 16.75 39.27
CA THR A 180 13.66 18.09 39.49
C THR A 180 12.19 17.94 39.91
N CYS A 181 11.83 18.49 41.07
CA CYS A 181 10.46 18.49 41.57
C CYS A 181 9.95 19.92 41.76
N TRP A 182 8.70 20.19 41.40
CA TRP A 182 8.03 21.45 41.68
C TRP A 182 6.57 21.22 42.08
N VAL A 183 5.88 22.27 42.50
CA VAL A 183 4.48 22.22 42.93
C VAL A 183 3.64 23.16 42.07
N SER A 184 2.43 22.72 41.71
CA SER A 184 1.41 23.61 41.15
C SER A 184 0.22 23.74 42.10
N THR A 185 -0.28 24.97 42.20
CA THR A 185 -1.43 25.32 43.03
C THR A 185 -2.63 25.61 42.12
N PRO A 186 -3.69 24.80 42.10
CA PRO A 186 -4.90 25.12 41.34
C PRO A 186 -5.65 26.35 41.89
N PHE A 187 -5.36 26.76 43.12
CA PHE A 187 -5.88 27.98 43.76
C PHE A 187 -4.73 28.92 44.16
N ARG A 188 -4.91 30.23 43.94
CA ARG A 188 -3.95 31.25 44.37
C ARG A 188 -3.72 31.17 45.88
N SER A 189 -2.48 31.34 46.31
CA SER A 189 -1.98 31.29 47.69
C SER A 189 -2.05 29.92 48.41
N ALA A 190 -1.11 29.03 48.11
CA ALA A 190 -0.53 28.17 49.13
C ALA A 190 0.68 28.90 49.72
N ALA A 191 0.56 29.45 50.93
CA ALA A 191 1.71 29.98 51.64
C ALA A 191 2.57 28.81 52.15
N ASN A 192 3.88 28.85 51.88
CA ASN A 192 4.82 27.97 52.58
C ASN A 192 4.73 28.26 54.08
N ASP A 193 4.78 27.22 54.92
CA ASP A 193 4.87 27.44 56.36
C ASP A 193 6.22 28.09 56.75
N ALA A 194 6.34 28.57 57.98
CA ALA A 194 7.55 29.22 58.48
C ALA A 194 8.81 28.31 58.48
N ARG A 195 8.68 27.04 58.10
CA ARG A 195 9.74 26.04 57.95
C ARG A 195 9.94 25.60 56.48
N GLY A 196 9.31 26.29 55.52
CA GLY A 196 9.43 26.02 54.08
C GLY A 196 8.61 24.84 53.56
N ARG A 197 7.64 24.33 54.31
CA ARG A 197 6.81 23.18 53.91
C ARG A 197 5.59 23.63 53.11
N VAL A 198 5.15 22.79 52.18
CA VAL A 198 4.03 23.06 51.25
C VAL A 198 2.72 22.54 51.84
N ALA A 199 1.60 23.25 51.63
CA ALA A 199 0.29 22.84 52.12
C ALA A 199 -0.25 21.58 51.42
N VAL A 200 -0.91 20.69 52.17
CA VAL A 200 -1.65 19.55 51.57
C VAL A 200 -2.81 20.09 50.71
N GLY A 201 -2.89 19.63 49.45
CA GLY A 201 -3.83 20.17 48.44
C GLY A 201 -3.16 20.71 47.17
N THR A 202 -1.84 20.75 47.10
CA THR A 202 -1.08 21.05 45.88
C THR A 202 -0.74 19.79 45.08
N GLN A 203 -0.70 19.90 43.75
CA GLN A 203 -0.10 18.85 42.91
C GLN A 203 1.42 18.96 42.96
N VAL A 204 2.11 17.82 43.00
CA VAL A 204 3.57 17.75 42.84
C VAL A 204 3.88 17.19 41.47
N HIS A 205 4.82 17.84 40.81
CA HIS A 205 5.33 17.47 39.49
C HIS A 205 6.79 17.03 39.61
N ALA A 206 7.20 16.08 38.79
CA ALA A 206 8.60 15.65 38.73
C ALA A 206 9.06 15.32 37.30
N GLN A 207 10.29 15.72 36.99
CA GLN A 207 11.03 15.33 35.80
C GLN A 207 12.40 14.78 36.19
N VAL A 208 12.90 13.82 35.41
CA VAL A 208 14.27 13.31 35.51
C VAL A 208 15.02 13.71 34.26
N LEU A 209 16.21 14.29 34.43
CA LEU A 209 17.01 14.83 33.33
C LEU A 209 17.98 13.81 32.72
N THR A 210 18.42 12.82 33.52
CA THR A 210 19.43 11.83 33.13
C THR A 210 18.87 10.40 33.19
N PRO A 211 19.31 9.50 32.28
CA PRO A 211 18.96 8.09 32.37
C PRO A 211 19.51 7.47 33.66
N SER A 212 18.82 6.48 34.21
CA SER A 212 19.30 5.66 35.30
C SER A 212 20.47 4.79 34.86
N GLN A 213 21.47 4.67 35.72
CA GLN A 213 22.55 3.69 35.59
C GLN A 213 22.11 2.34 36.20
N GLU A 214 21.39 2.36 37.31
CA GLU A 214 20.84 1.16 37.95
C GLU A 214 19.33 1.27 38.18
N VAL A 215 18.67 0.12 38.28
CA VAL A 215 17.23 0.05 38.59
C VAL A 215 16.95 0.74 39.94
N GLY A 216 16.02 1.71 39.93
CA GLY A 216 15.63 2.47 41.12
C GLY A 216 16.66 3.47 41.66
N ASP A 217 17.64 3.91 40.85
CA ASP A 217 18.70 4.81 41.33
C ASP A 217 18.24 6.26 41.59
N LYS A 218 17.19 6.73 40.90
CA LYS A 218 16.58 8.05 41.10
C LYS A 218 15.59 7.96 42.25
N LYS A 219 15.73 8.80 43.28
CA LYS A 219 14.96 8.65 44.54
C LYS A 219 14.23 9.92 44.88
N MET A 220 12.96 9.79 45.26
CA MET A 220 12.10 10.87 45.71
C MET A 220 11.33 10.45 46.96
N SER A 221 10.99 11.40 47.82
CA SER A 221 10.10 11.15 48.95
C SER A 221 9.28 12.37 49.33
N VAL A 222 8.06 12.10 49.77
CA VAL A 222 7.11 13.08 50.31
C VAL A 222 6.90 12.75 51.78
N THR A 223 7.23 13.69 52.66
CA THR A 223 7.11 13.52 54.11
C THR A 223 6.02 14.43 54.65
N PHE A 224 5.02 13.87 55.34
CA PHE A 224 3.83 14.58 55.79
C PHE A 224 3.94 15.03 57.25
N TYR A 225 3.34 16.18 57.57
CA TYR A 225 3.43 16.84 58.88
C TYR A 225 2.06 17.35 59.34
N GLY A 226 1.82 17.25 60.65
CA GLY A 226 0.63 17.80 61.31
C GLY A 226 0.82 19.23 61.80
N GLU A 227 -0.05 19.66 62.72
CA GLU A 227 -0.12 21.05 63.19
C GLU A 227 0.97 21.45 64.22
N LYS A 228 1.56 20.48 64.93
CA LYS A 228 2.55 20.69 66.02
C LYS A 228 3.96 20.20 65.64
N ALA A 229 4.35 20.34 64.38
CA ALA A 229 5.19 19.34 63.72
C ALA A 229 6.73 19.48 63.83
N ASP A 230 7.28 18.88 64.88
CA ASP A 230 8.69 18.43 64.94
C ASP A 230 8.87 16.97 64.49
N VAL A 231 7.80 16.15 64.51
CA VAL A 231 7.80 14.73 64.07
C VAL A 231 6.98 14.56 62.79
N ALA A 232 7.44 13.69 61.88
CA ALA A 232 6.72 13.33 60.66
C ALA A 232 5.56 12.37 60.95
N LEU A 233 4.41 12.55 60.29
CA LEU A 233 3.24 11.69 60.41
C LEU A 233 3.35 10.41 59.58
N ALA A 234 3.84 10.53 58.34
CA ALA A 234 4.07 9.43 57.41
C ALA A 234 5.09 9.84 56.33
N LYS A 235 5.66 8.86 55.63
CA LYS A 235 6.58 9.12 54.51
C LYS A 235 6.33 8.19 53.32
N ALA A 236 5.94 8.77 52.19
CA ALA A 236 5.93 8.07 50.91
C ALA A 236 7.32 8.11 50.28
N ARG A 237 7.76 7.00 49.67
CA ARG A 237 9.03 6.90 48.93
C ARG A 237 8.77 6.41 47.52
N VAL A 238 9.46 7.00 46.54
CA VAL A 238 9.43 6.60 45.12
C VAL A 238 10.86 6.36 44.66
N TYR A 239 11.11 5.19 44.11
CA TYR A 239 12.34 4.88 43.37
C TYR A 239 11.99 4.81 41.89
N LEU A 240 12.56 5.73 41.12
CA LEU A 240 12.35 5.86 39.69
C LEU A 240 13.51 5.18 38.94
N THR A 241 13.17 4.49 37.85
CA THR A 241 14.13 4.02 36.85
C THR A 241 13.93 4.83 35.58
N ALA A 242 14.81 5.78 35.30
CA ALA A 242 14.68 6.67 34.16
C ALA A 242 15.27 6.06 32.89
N ILE A 243 14.48 5.99 31.82
CA ILE A 243 14.90 5.48 30.51
C ILE A 243 14.59 6.49 29.39
N GLY A 244 15.50 6.62 28.43
CA GLY A 244 15.17 7.14 27.11
C GLY A 244 14.63 6.00 26.26
N LEU A 245 13.54 6.24 25.53
CA LEU A 245 12.90 5.28 24.63
C LEU A 245 12.38 6.06 23.42
N SER A 246 12.83 5.69 22.23
CA SER A 246 12.45 6.33 20.96
C SER A 246 12.23 5.27 19.88
N LEU A 247 11.15 5.42 19.12
CA LEU A 247 10.94 4.73 17.84
C LEU A 247 11.18 5.75 16.72
N ASP A 248 12.21 5.52 15.91
CA ASP A 248 12.71 6.49 14.94
C ASP A 248 12.70 5.91 13.52
N VAL A 249 12.49 6.77 12.53
CA VAL A 249 12.39 6.47 11.08
C VAL A 249 12.94 7.67 10.32
N ASP A 250 13.38 7.50 9.07
CA ASP A 250 13.76 8.58 8.16
C ASP A 250 12.56 9.51 7.92
N SER A 251 12.46 10.62 8.66
CA SER A 251 11.31 11.54 8.58
C SER A 251 11.56 12.77 7.72
N ASP A 252 12.81 13.15 7.47
CA ASP A 252 13.16 14.29 6.63
C ASP A 252 13.56 13.89 5.19
N ARG A 253 13.64 12.58 4.92
CA ARG A 253 13.75 11.92 3.60
C ARG A 253 15.13 12.08 2.97
N ASP A 254 16.18 12.02 3.78
CA ASP A 254 17.57 12.02 3.32
C ASP A 254 18.17 10.59 3.16
N GLY A 255 17.42 9.56 3.54
CA GLY A 255 17.83 8.15 3.53
C GLY A 255 18.49 7.66 4.82
N ILE A 256 18.57 8.50 5.86
CA ILE A 256 19.20 8.19 7.16
C ILE A 256 18.16 8.33 8.28
N VAL A 257 18.11 7.36 9.20
CA VAL A 257 17.17 7.41 10.33
C VAL A 257 17.68 8.37 11.41
N GLU A 258 17.16 9.59 11.42
CA GLU A 258 17.50 10.64 12.38
C GLU A 258 17.03 10.30 13.80
N GLN A 259 17.55 11.02 14.82
CA GLN A 259 17.21 10.74 16.22
C GLN A 259 16.02 11.56 16.70
N ASN A 260 14.91 10.86 17.00
CA ASN A 260 13.70 11.41 17.61
C ASN A 260 13.16 12.71 16.96
N HIS A 261 12.98 12.72 15.64
CA HIS A 261 12.43 13.88 14.94
C HIS A 261 11.04 14.24 15.45
N PRO A 262 10.78 15.52 15.76
CA PRO A 262 9.57 15.95 16.47
C PRO A 262 8.26 15.65 15.72
N ASN A 263 8.32 15.53 14.39
CA ASN A 263 7.13 15.32 13.57
C ASN A 263 6.96 13.87 13.07
N LYS A 264 7.82 12.91 13.48
CA LYS A 264 7.84 11.51 12.98
C LYS A 264 6.52 10.75 13.08
N ALA A 265 5.63 11.15 14.00
CA ALA A 265 4.29 10.60 14.19
C ALA A 265 3.23 11.14 13.19
N THR A 266 3.62 12.09 12.32
CA THR A 266 2.74 12.77 11.37
C THR A 266 3.38 12.81 9.99
N TRP A 267 2.57 13.05 8.96
CA TRP A 267 3.06 13.04 7.58
C TRP A 267 2.59 14.31 6.85
N LYS A 268 3.51 14.97 6.11
CA LYS A 268 3.28 16.23 5.42
C LYS A 268 3.86 16.20 4.00
N TRP A 269 3.08 16.72 3.05
CA TRP A 269 3.42 16.81 1.63
C TRP A 269 4.31 18.02 1.32
N GLY A 270 5.05 17.94 0.21
CA GLY A 270 5.82 19.04 -0.36
C GLY A 270 7.32 19.00 0.02
N PRO A 271 8.13 19.90 -0.57
CA PRO A 271 9.58 19.99 -0.33
C PRO A 271 9.96 20.45 1.08
N ASN A 272 9.00 21.00 1.83
CA ASN A 272 9.12 21.26 3.28
C ASN A 272 8.21 20.30 4.06
N GLY A 273 8.01 19.10 3.53
CA GLY A 273 7.24 18.02 4.10
C GLY A 273 8.08 17.16 5.05
N HIS A 274 7.45 16.13 5.61
CA HIS A 274 8.08 15.21 6.55
C HIS A 274 7.27 13.93 6.70
N GLY A 275 7.84 12.92 7.36
CA GLY A 275 7.26 11.61 7.57
C GLY A 275 7.77 10.60 6.53
N ALA A 276 8.05 9.40 7.02
CA ALA A 276 8.77 8.35 6.31
C ALA A 276 8.00 7.78 5.12
N ILE A 277 8.76 7.16 4.23
CA ILE A 277 8.28 6.52 3.00
C ILE A 277 8.57 5.03 3.07
N LEU A 278 7.68 4.24 2.49
CA LEU A 278 7.75 2.78 2.45
C LEU A 278 7.54 2.29 1.02
N LEU A 279 8.45 1.49 0.48
CA LEU A 279 8.23 0.83 -0.81
C LEU A 279 7.30 -0.38 -0.64
N VAL A 280 6.54 -0.72 -1.68
CA VAL A 280 5.93 -2.06 -1.77
C VAL A 280 6.99 -3.00 -2.32
N ASN A 281 7.30 -4.04 -1.56
CA ASN A 281 8.37 -5.00 -1.87
C ASN A 281 7.93 -6.01 -2.94
N CYS A 282 7.59 -5.47 -4.12
CA CYS A 282 6.84 -6.17 -5.16
C CYS A 282 7.72 -6.71 -6.30
N ASP A 283 9.04 -6.64 -6.16
CA ASP A 283 10.01 -7.31 -7.00
C ASP A 283 10.35 -8.70 -6.42
N LYS A 284 11.49 -9.28 -6.81
CA LYS A 284 11.78 -10.69 -6.54
C LYS A 284 13.27 -11.00 -6.51
N GLU A 285 13.82 -11.22 -5.32
CA GLU A 285 15.26 -11.47 -5.10
C GLU A 285 15.71 -12.93 -5.34
N ARG A 286 14.79 -13.90 -5.40
CA ARG A 286 15.12 -15.31 -5.73
C ARG A 286 14.32 -15.83 -6.91
N ASP A 287 14.99 -16.13 -8.03
CA ASP A 287 14.38 -16.73 -9.23
C ASP A 287 13.49 -17.96 -8.97
N SER A 288 13.78 -18.73 -7.91
CA SER A 288 13.06 -19.95 -7.54
C SER A 288 11.68 -19.74 -6.90
N THR A 289 11.31 -18.54 -6.45
CA THR A 289 9.96 -18.25 -5.96
C THR A 289 9.01 -17.91 -7.13
N PRO A 290 7.75 -18.38 -7.12
CA PRO A 290 6.81 -18.10 -8.22
C PRO A 290 6.06 -16.76 -8.06
N LYS A 291 6.44 -15.93 -7.09
CA LYS A 291 5.69 -14.77 -6.61
C LYS A 291 6.66 -13.65 -6.19
N PRO A 292 6.22 -12.37 -6.20
CA PRO A 292 6.92 -11.27 -5.56
C PRO A 292 7.15 -11.48 -4.06
N ASP A 293 8.14 -10.80 -3.51
CA ASP A 293 8.61 -11.06 -2.14
C ASP A 293 7.58 -10.62 -1.08
N ASN A 294 6.83 -9.54 -1.32
CA ASN A 294 5.69 -9.12 -0.48
C ASN A 294 4.50 -10.10 -0.44
N GLU A 295 4.47 -11.17 -1.26
CA GLU A 295 3.44 -12.21 -1.17
C GLU A 295 3.77 -13.33 -0.17
N ASP A 296 4.98 -13.37 0.38
CA ASP A 296 5.35 -14.30 1.45
C ASP A 296 5.53 -13.61 2.82
N ARG A 297 6.45 -14.09 3.66
CA ARG A 297 6.71 -13.61 5.03
C ARG A 297 8.18 -13.70 5.44
N TYR A 298 9.07 -14.02 4.50
CA TYR A 298 10.41 -14.53 4.73
C TYR A 298 11.43 -13.63 4.05
N LEU A 299 12.46 -13.23 4.79
CA LEU A 299 13.53 -12.42 4.24
C LEU A 299 14.33 -13.21 3.18
N GLN A 300 14.39 -12.67 1.96
CA GLN A 300 15.08 -13.26 0.81
C GLN A 300 16.49 -12.66 0.59
N GLY A 301 17.25 -13.17 -0.37
CA GLY A 301 18.53 -12.57 -0.78
C GLY A 301 19.83 -13.11 -0.17
N ALA A 302 19.79 -14.07 0.76
CA ALA A 302 21.00 -14.72 1.28
C ALA A 302 21.56 -15.79 0.32
N ALA A 303 22.15 -15.37 -0.82
CA ALA A 303 22.84 -16.23 -1.78
C ALA A 303 24.33 -16.47 -1.42
N GLY A 304 24.65 -16.60 -0.13
CA GLY A 304 25.98 -16.98 0.34
C GLY A 304 26.20 -18.49 0.19
N ASN A 305 27.23 -18.88 -0.56
CA ASN A 305 27.57 -20.27 -0.91
C ASN A 305 27.39 -21.28 0.25
N LEU A 306 26.30 -22.07 0.22
CA LEU A 306 26.06 -23.15 1.19
C LEU A 306 27.12 -24.26 1.15
N PHE A 307 27.90 -24.35 0.07
CA PHE A 307 29.12 -25.15 -0.01
C PHE A 307 30.16 -24.78 1.07
N ALA A 308 30.20 -23.54 1.54
CA ALA A 308 31.08 -23.14 2.65
C ALA A 308 30.65 -23.79 3.98
N LEU A 309 29.33 -23.93 4.23
CA LEU A 309 28.82 -24.62 5.43
C LEU A 309 29.12 -26.13 5.38
N ALA A 310 29.06 -26.74 4.19
CA ALA A 310 29.46 -28.14 3.99
C ALA A 310 30.97 -28.36 4.27
N GLY A 311 31.82 -27.42 3.83
CA GLY A 311 33.25 -27.41 4.17
C GLY A 311 33.51 -27.21 5.66
N TYR A 312 32.76 -26.31 6.31
CA TYR A 312 32.87 -26.03 7.75
C TYR A 312 32.46 -27.22 8.63
N LEU A 313 31.47 -28.00 8.21
CA LEU A 313 30.94 -29.08 9.02
C LEU A 313 31.81 -30.34 9.04
N GLY A 314 32.60 -30.61 7.98
CA GLY A 314 33.78 -31.51 7.92
C GLY A 314 33.64 -32.98 8.40
N ASN A 315 32.51 -33.35 8.99
CA ASN A 315 32.30 -34.51 9.81
C ASN A 315 30.96 -35.17 9.40
N PRO A 316 30.97 -36.42 8.89
CA PRO A 316 29.77 -37.09 8.39
C PRO A 316 28.62 -37.19 9.40
N HIS A 317 28.91 -37.18 10.71
CA HIS A 317 27.87 -37.23 11.75
C HIS A 317 27.11 -35.92 11.88
N CYS A 318 27.78 -34.76 11.75
CA CYS A 318 27.11 -33.46 11.80
C CYS A 318 26.19 -33.26 10.58
N LEU A 319 26.62 -33.68 9.39
CA LEU A 319 25.82 -33.62 8.17
C LEU A 319 24.55 -34.49 8.24
N ARG A 320 24.63 -35.71 8.81
CA ARG A 320 23.44 -36.55 9.02
C ARG A 320 22.47 -35.93 10.03
N SER A 321 22.96 -35.42 11.16
CA SER A 321 22.12 -34.75 12.16
C SER A 321 21.45 -33.50 11.58
N LEU A 322 22.17 -32.71 10.79
CA LEU A 322 21.62 -31.55 10.08
C LEU A 322 20.54 -31.95 9.06
N ARG A 323 20.77 -32.99 8.25
CA ARG A 323 19.76 -33.48 7.27
C ARG A 323 18.50 -33.99 7.93
N CYS A 324 18.60 -34.78 9.00
CA CYS A 324 17.46 -35.24 9.78
C CYS A 324 16.70 -34.09 10.45
N TRP A 325 17.39 -33.01 10.84
CA TRP A 325 16.75 -31.80 11.37
C TRP A 325 16.03 -31.01 10.26
N LEU A 326 16.71 -30.74 9.13
CA LEU A 326 16.14 -30.05 7.97
C LEU A 326 14.89 -30.77 7.43
N GLN A 327 14.92 -32.09 7.26
CA GLN A 327 13.75 -32.87 6.82
C GLN A 327 12.57 -32.84 7.80
N LYS A 328 12.81 -32.51 9.08
CA LYS A 328 11.79 -32.49 10.13
C LYS A 328 11.16 -31.10 10.30
N GLU A 329 11.94 -30.03 10.13
CA GLU A 329 11.46 -28.65 10.22
C GLU A 329 10.89 -28.15 8.87
N LEU A 330 11.53 -28.47 7.73
CA LEU A 330 11.12 -28.01 6.39
C LEU A 330 9.98 -28.85 5.78
N THR A 331 9.01 -29.28 6.60
CA THR A 331 7.86 -30.10 6.17
C THR A 331 6.85 -29.28 5.35
N GLY A 332 7.25 -28.96 4.11
CA GLY A 332 6.51 -28.11 3.17
C GLY A 332 7.34 -27.62 1.97
N TYR A 333 8.67 -27.74 2.00
CA TYR A 333 9.57 -27.37 0.89
C TYR A 333 9.81 -28.53 -0.08
N ASP A 334 10.23 -28.23 -1.32
CA ASP A 334 10.55 -29.26 -2.33
C ASP A 334 11.75 -30.12 -1.88
N HIS A 335 11.60 -31.43 -1.97
CA HIS A 335 12.66 -32.40 -1.74
C HIS A 335 13.90 -32.19 -2.63
N ARG A 336 13.76 -31.54 -3.79
CA ARG A 336 14.90 -31.16 -4.65
C ARG A 336 15.87 -30.24 -3.92
N VAL A 337 15.36 -29.19 -3.27
CA VAL A 337 16.17 -28.25 -2.48
C VAL A 337 16.89 -29.00 -1.36
N ILE A 338 16.19 -29.89 -0.64
CA ILE A 338 16.81 -30.71 0.43
C ILE A 338 17.93 -31.61 -0.11
N ASN A 339 17.79 -32.16 -1.32
CA ASN A 339 18.80 -33.02 -1.94
C ASN A 339 20.00 -32.25 -2.49
N GLU A 340 19.78 -31.09 -3.10
CA GLU A 340 20.85 -30.16 -3.51
C GLU A 340 21.67 -29.67 -2.29
N LEU A 341 20.99 -29.42 -1.16
CA LEU A 341 21.62 -29.00 0.10
C LEU A 341 22.46 -30.08 0.81
N THR A 342 22.26 -31.38 0.50
CA THR A 342 22.80 -32.47 1.32
C THR A 342 23.49 -33.62 0.56
N GLY A 343 23.49 -33.58 -0.76
CA GLY A 343 24.09 -34.61 -1.61
C GLY A 343 23.23 -35.85 -1.80
N ASP A 344 23.41 -36.53 -2.93
CA ASP A 344 22.62 -37.71 -3.32
C ASP A 344 23.16 -39.01 -2.70
N ASP A 345 23.09 -39.08 -1.38
CA ASP A 345 23.19 -40.33 -0.63
C ASP A 345 21.86 -40.65 0.03
N ARG A 346 21.32 -41.85 -0.18
CA ARG A 346 19.97 -42.22 0.26
C ARG A 346 19.93 -42.43 1.78
N CYS A 347 18.94 -41.84 2.46
CA CYS A 347 18.64 -42.18 3.86
C CYS A 347 18.10 -43.62 3.95
N VAL A 348 19.00 -44.59 4.06
CA VAL A 348 18.65 -45.98 4.39
C VAL A 348 18.34 -46.05 5.88
N THR A 349 17.06 -46.11 6.23
CA THR A 349 16.59 -46.49 7.56
C THR A 349 16.76 -47.98 7.78
N ASN A 350 17.99 -48.43 7.99
CA ASN A 350 18.23 -49.77 8.51
C ASN A 350 18.05 -49.74 10.03
N GLU A 351 17.04 -50.45 10.52
CA GLU A 351 16.95 -50.84 11.92
C GLU A 351 18.20 -51.66 12.28
N LEU A 352 18.94 -51.22 13.30
CA LEU A 352 20.12 -51.94 13.78
C LEU A 352 19.67 -53.14 14.63
N THR A 353 19.53 -54.30 13.99
CA THR A 353 19.46 -55.59 14.68
C THR A 353 20.83 -56.24 14.77
N GLY A 354 21.31 -56.46 16.00
CA GLY A 354 22.37 -57.44 16.29
C GLY A 354 23.80 -56.90 16.32
N ASP A 355 24.40 -56.97 17.51
CA ASP A 355 25.80 -57.28 17.81
C ASP A 355 26.88 -57.04 16.74
N ASP A 356 27.69 -55.99 16.93
CA ASP A 356 29.14 -56.19 16.86
C ASP A 356 29.89 -55.30 17.88
N HIS A 357 30.90 -55.86 18.53
CA HIS A 357 31.63 -55.23 19.62
C HIS A 357 32.91 -54.54 19.11
N ARG A 358 32.95 -53.19 19.15
CA ARG A 358 34.19 -52.40 19.36
C ARG A 358 33.90 -50.91 19.59
N VAL A 359 33.36 -50.58 20.75
CA VAL A 359 33.48 -49.21 21.29
C VAL A 359 34.88 -49.11 21.89
N THR A 360 35.81 -48.48 21.16
CA THR A 360 37.06 -48.01 21.78
C THR A 360 36.74 -46.67 22.42
N GLU A 361 36.95 -46.55 23.72
CA GLU A 361 36.85 -45.27 24.42
C GLU A 361 37.93 -44.32 23.86
N LEU A 362 37.50 -43.23 23.21
CA LEU A 362 38.31 -42.02 23.08
C LEU A 362 37.79 -41.01 24.08
N THR A 363 38.34 -41.12 25.29
CA THR A 363 38.33 -40.05 26.28
C THR A 363 39.43 -39.05 25.90
N GLY A 364 39.13 -37.75 25.98
CA GLY A 364 40.11 -36.67 25.80
C GLY A 364 39.81 -35.72 24.64
N ASP A 365 39.67 -34.44 24.98
CA ASP A 365 39.97 -33.27 24.16
C ASP A 365 39.25 -33.12 22.80
N ASN A 366 37.93 -32.89 22.87
CA ASN A 366 37.19 -32.17 21.82
C ASN A 366 37.55 -30.66 21.81
N HIS A 367 38.82 -30.34 21.58
CA HIS A 367 39.20 -29.02 21.09
C HIS A 367 39.12 -29.03 19.55
N CYS A 368 37.99 -28.55 19.02
CA CYS A 368 37.92 -28.20 17.60
C CYS A 368 38.99 -27.12 17.33
N VAL A 369 39.96 -27.42 16.46
CA VAL A 369 41.03 -26.49 16.09
C VAL A 369 40.44 -25.39 15.20
N THR A 370 40.01 -24.29 15.80
CA THR A 370 39.40 -23.15 15.09
C THR A 370 40.41 -22.11 14.60
N ASN A 371 41.69 -22.20 15.01
CA ASN A 371 42.64 -21.09 14.86
C ASN A 371 43.50 -21.11 13.58
N GLU A 372 43.50 -22.18 12.78
CA GLU A 372 44.37 -22.28 11.58
C GLU A 372 43.63 -22.11 10.23
N LEU A 373 42.30 -21.94 10.24
CA LEU A 373 41.49 -21.72 9.02
C LEU A 373 40.84 -20.33 8.93
N MET A 374 41.03 -19.48 9.95
CA MET A 374 40.51 -18.09 10.01
C MET A 374 41.32 -17.06 9.20
N GLY A 375 42.25 -17.51 8.34
CA GLY A 375 43.27 -16.67 7.70
C GLY A 375 43.08 -16.38 6.20
N ASP A 376 41.94 -16.73 5.60
CA ASP A 376 41.65 -16.44 4.18
C ASP A 376 40.59 -15.33 4.06
N ASP A 377 41.04 -14.08 3.91
CA ASP A 377 40.24 -12.85 3.82
C ASP A 377 39.11 -12.91 2.77
N ARG A 378 39.19 -13.85 1.83
CA ARG A 378 38.22 -14.05 0.74
C ARG A 378 36.89 -14.66 1.18
N TYR A 379 36.81 -15.28 2.36
CA TYR A 379 35.56 -15.88 2.85
C TYR A 379 34.75 -14.97 3.79
N ALA A 380 35.39 -14.07 4.54
CA ALA A 380 34.67 -13.06 5.33
C ALA A 380 33.84 -12.15 4.41
N ALA A 381 34.46 -11.65 3.34
CA ALA A 381 33.84 -10.77 2.35
C ALA A 381 32.60 -11.37 1.64
N ALA A 382 32.43 -12.70 1.63
CA ALA A 382 31.26 -13.36 1.04
C ALA A 382 30.08 -13.52 2.03
N CYS A 383 30.31 -13.29 3.33
CA CYS A 383 29.33 -13.37 4.40
C CYS A 383 28.86 -11.98 4.89
N ASP A 384 29.57 -10.91 4.54
CA ASP A 384 29.33 -9.53 5.00
C ASP A 384 28.21 -8.80 4.23
N HIS A 385 27.57 -9.43 3.25
CA HIS A 385 26.47 -8.81 2.51
C HIS A 385 25.12 -9.08 3.19
N PRO A 386 24.38 -8.02 3.60
CA PRO A 386 23.02 -8.19 4.10
C PRO A 386 22.14 -8.82 3.01
N PRO A 387 21.10 -9.59 3.39
CA PRO A 387 20.14 -10.13 2.43
C PRO A 387 19.60 -9.01 1.55
N THR A 388 19.64 -9.21 0.23
CA THR A 388 19.45 -8.12 -0.77
C THR A 388 18.09 -7.45 -0.67
N ASP A 389 17.06 -8.23 -0.34
CA ASP A 389 15.69 -7.83 0.04
C ASP A 389 15.63 -6.70 1.10
N LEU A 390 16.61 -6.61 2.00
CA LEU A 390 16.69 -5.50 2.97
C LEU A 390 16.95 -4.12 2.33
N GLN A 391 17.35 -4.06 1.05
CA GLN A 391 17.62 -2.81 0.33
C GLN A 391 16.32 -2.13 -0.15
N ASP A 392 15.24 -2.90 -0.25
CA ASP A 392 13.88 -2.44 -0.59
C ASP A 392 13.12 -1.96 0.65
N MET A 393 13.55 -2.44 1.81
CA MET A 393 12.92 -2.16 3.09
C MET A 393 13.36 -0.82 3.69
N SER A 394 12.41 -0.16 4.34
CA SER A 394 12.65 1.10 5.02
C SER A 394 13.10 0.85 6.47
N PRO A 395 14.22 1.43 6.93
CA PRO A 395 14.73 1.22 8.27
C PRO A 395 13.86 1.91 9.34
N MET A 396 13.66 1.23 10.45
CA MET A 396 12.98 1.72 11.65
C MET A 396 13.79 1.33 12.89
N LEU A 397 14.26 2.30 13.66
CA LEU A 397 15.17 2.08 14.78
C LEU A 397 14.46 2.24 16.12
N VAL A 398 14.67 1.28 17.01
CA VAL A 398 14.32 1.41 18.43
C VAL A 398 15.57 1.80 19.21
N ARG A 399 15.61 3.01 19.76
CA ARG A 399 16.75 3.53 20.53
C ARG A 399 16.42 3.60 22.00
N THR A 400 17.30 3.05 22.85
CA THR A 400 17.13 3.05 24.31
C THR A 400 18.34 3.59 25.07
N ARG A 401 18.07 4.30 26.18
CA ARG A 401 19.08 4.76 27.15
C ARG A 401 18.57 4.43 28.55
N GLY A 402 19.41 3.92 29.45
CA GLY A 402 18.95 3.47 30.77
C GLY A 402 19.85 2.38 31.35
N PRO A 403 19.39 1.65 32.39
CA PRO A 403 20.12 0.54 32.98
C PRO A 403 20.20 -0.66 32.02
N ALA A 404 20.93 -1.71 32.39
CA ALA A 404 21.09 -2.89 31.54
C ALA A 404 19.80 -3.71 31.33
N LYS A 405 18.81 -3.60 32.24
CA LYS A 405 17.52 -4.31 32.18
C LYS A 405 16.40 -3.42 32.73
N LEU A 406 15.18 -3.57 32.22
CA LEU A 406 14.00 -2.96 32.83
C LEU A 406 13.70 -3.57 34.21
N PRO A 407 13.01 -2.84 35.11
CA PRO A 407 12.54 -3.41 36.37
C PRO A 407 11.56 -4.58 36.15
N PRO A 408 11.41 -5.50 37.12
CA PRO A 408 10.43 -6.57 37.03
C PRO A 408 9.01 -6.03 36.84
N GLY A 409 8.33 -6.48 35.78
CA GLY A 409 6.95 -6.12 35.47
C GLY A 409 6.79 -5.27 34.22
N TYR A 410 7.89 -4.79 33.63
CA TYR A 410 7.87 -3.98 32.41
C TYR A 410 8.34 -4.74 31.17
N SER A 411 7.79 -4.39 30.01
CA SER A 411 8.20 -4.95 28.71
C SER A 411 7.95 -3.95 27.56
N LEU A 412 8.62 -4.17 26.42
CA LEU A 412 8.41 -3.39 25.20
C LEU A 412 7.59 -4.18 24.18
N GLN A 413 6.59 -3.52 23.59
CA GLN A 413 5.77 -4.06 22.51
C GLN A 413 5.72 -3.08 21.33
N LEU A 414 6.08 -3.55 20.14
CA LEU A 414 5.76 -2.89 18.87
C LEU A 414 4.38 -3.35 18.42
N HIS A 415 3.53 -2.45 17.93
CA HIS A 415 2.23 -2.81 17.34
C HIS A 415 1.79 -1.84 16.24
N SER A 416 0.88 -2.31 15.39
CA SER A 416 0.25 -1.56 14.29
C SER A 416 -1.15 -2.11 14.03
N LEU A 417 -2.10 -1.24 13.70
CA LEU A 417 -3.45 -1.63 13.28
C LEU A 417 -3.52 -1.92 11.78
N GLU A 418 -2.55 -1.45 11.00
CA GLU A 418 -2.46 -1.62 9.54
C GLU A 418 -1.51 -2.77 9.15
N SER A 419 -1.28 -3.74 10.07
CA SER A 419 -0.31 -4.83 9.88
C SER A 419 -0.63 -5.80 8.73
N GLN A 420 -1.79 -5.66 8.08
CA GLN A 420 -2.09 -6.34 6.81
C GLN A 420 -1.41 -5.71 5.59
N HIS A 421 -0.96 -4.46 5.69
CA HIS A 421 -0.34 -3.70 4.58
C HIS A 421 1.17 -3.49 4.74
N ALA A 422 1.77 -3.96 5.84
CA ALA A 422 3.22 -3.87 6.07
C ALA A 422 3.77 -5.09 6.82
N GLY A 423 4.94 -5.54 6.41
CA GLY A 423 5.78 -6.51 7.12
C GLY A 423 6.88 -5.79 7.90
N VAL A 424 7.28 -6.33 9.05
CA VAL A 424 8.43 -5.84 9.82
C VAL A 424 9.32 -7.02 10.18
N PHE A 425 10.57 -6.97 9.75
CA PHE A 425 11.61 -7.90 10.15
C PHE A 425 12.47 -7.30 11.27
N TYR A 426 12.87 -8.15 12.21
CA TYR A 426 13.90 -7.84 13.20
C TYR A 426 15.12 -8.68 12.84
N VAL A 427 16.22 -8.02 12.50
CA VAL A 427 17.50 -8.69 12.22
C VAL A 427 18.41 -8.45 13.42
N PRO A 428 18.64 -9.45 14.29
CA PRO A 428 19.48 -9.27 15.46
C PRO A 428 20.91 -8.97 15.02
N GLY A 429 21.48 -7.88 15.54
CA GLY A 429 22.88 -7.53 15.33
C GLY A 429 23.82 -8.69 15.69
N GLU A 430 24.97 -8.70 15.03
CA GLU A 430 25.98 -9.73 15.25
C GLU A 430 26.47 -9.69 16.69
N ARG A 431 26.24 -10.77 17.44
CA ARG A 431 26.99 -11.01 18.67
C ARG A 431 28.23 -11.78 18.27
N PRO A 432 29.43 -11.45 18.78
CA PRO A 432 30.59 -12.32 18.65
C PRO A 432 30.19 -13.75 19.05
N ILE A 433 30.60 -14.73 18.26
CA ILE A 433 30.35 -16.14 18.58
C ILE A 433 31.04 -16.43 19.91
N ASP A 434 30.25 -16.79 20.93
CA ASP A 434 30.80 -17.25 22.19
C ASP A 434 31.49 -18.60 21.92
N PRO A 435 32.79 -18.78 22.22
CA PRO A 435 33.48 -20.06 22.00
C PRO A 435 32.91 -21.21 22.86
N THR A 436 31.97 -20.93 23.78
CA THR A 436 31.17 -21.92 24.51
C THR A 436 29.77 -22.18 23.94
N GLU A 437 29.31 -21.42 22.92
CA GLU A 437 28.06 -21.70 22.22
C GLU A 437 28.17 -23.00 21.41
N HIS A 438 27.20 -23.89 21.59
CA HIS A 438 27.19 -25.20 20.94
C HIS A 438 27.07 -25.06 19.41
N CYS A 439 27.88 -25.79 18.62
CA CYS A 439 27.91 -25.68 17.16
C CYS A 439 26.53 -25.79 16.48
N ALA A 440 25.58 -26.55 17.05
CA ALA A 440 24.22 -26.64 16.54
C ALA A 440 23.42 -25.34 16.70
N THR A 441 23.66 -24.54 17.75
CA THR A 441 23.03 -23.23 17.96
C THR A 441 23.57 -22.22 16.97
N VAL A 442 24.89 -22.21 16.78
CA VAL A 442 25.58 -21.38 15.78
C VAL A 442 25.06 -21.74 14.38
N ALA A 443 25.13 -23.02 13.99
CA ALA A 443 24.61 -23.50 12.70
C ALA A 443 23.13 -23.16 12.50
N LYS A 444 22.27 -23.31 13.51
CA LYS A 444 20.84 -22.94 13.43
C LYS A 444 20.63 -21.44 13.18
N ARG A 445 21.46 -20.58 13.78
CA ARG A 445 21.44 -19.11 13.61
C ARG A 445 21.99 -18.67 12.24
N TYR A 446 22.96 -19.41 11.69
CA TYR A 446 23.40 -19.23 10.30
C TYR A 446 22.35 -19.75 9.31
N LEU A 447 21.73 -20.90 9.57
CA LEU A 447 20.69 -21.48 8.71
C LEU A 447 19.42 -20.62 8.69
N SER A 448 19.03 -19.97 9.80
CA SER A 448 17.87 -19.05 9.78
C SER A 448 18.13 -17.83 8.89
N LYS A 449 19.34 -17.24 8.97
CA LYS A 449 19.82 -16.16 8.09
C LYS A 449 19.91 -16.59 6.61
N VAL A 450 20.43 -17.78 6.32
CA VAL A 450 20.72 -18.23 4.94
C VAL A 450 19.49 -18.82 4.23
N ILE A 451 18.68 -19.62 4.93
CA ILE A 451 17.47 -20.22 4.33
C ILE A 451 16.35 -19.18 4.21
N GLY A 452 16.35 -18.14 5.06
CA GLY A 452 15.29 -17.14 5.15
C GLY A 452 14.15 -17.62 6.05
N THR A 453 14.45 -18.12 7.26
CA THR A 453 13.41 -18.57 8.20
C THR A 453 12.96 -17.46 9.16
N GLU A 454 13.51 -16.25 9.04
CA GLU A 454 13.08 -15.08 9.80
C GLU A 454 11.71 -14.62 9.29
N SER A 455 10.64 -15.15 9.88
CA SER A 455 9.28 -14.72 9.58
C SER A 455 8.99 -13.33 10.17
N HIS A 456 8.18 -12.51 9.51
CA HIS A 456 7.61 -11.25 10.03
C HIS A 456 7.52 -11.18 11.56
N SER A 457 8.27 -10.27 12.17
CA SER A 457 8.11 -9.90 13.58
C SER A 457 6.76 -9.24 13.83
N LEU A 458 6.29 -8.42 12.90
CA LEU A 458 4.92 -7.90 12.81
C LEU A 458 4.47 -7.99 11.33
N GLY A 459 3.22 -8.36 11.08
CA GLY A 459 2.70 -8.52 9.71
C GLY A 459 1.27 -9.10 9.65
N PRO A 460 0.83 -9.66 8.51
CA PRO A 460 -0.54 -10.14 8.33
C PRO A 460 -0.91 -11.27 9.31
N GLY A 461 -1.88 -10.99 10.19
CA GLY A 461 -2.27 -11.89 11.29
C GLY A 461 -1.39 -11.82 12.53
N LYS A 462 -0.42 -10.89 12.60
CA LYS A 462 0.48 -10.65 13.73
C LYS A 462 0.68 -9.14 13.93
N SER A 463 -0.33 -8.48 14.49
CA SER A 463 -0.39 -7.01 14.68
C SER A 463 0.49 -6.48 15.82
N SER A 464 1.18 -7.34 16.57
CA SER A 464 2.11 -6.91 17.61
C SER A 464 3.26 -7.88 17.84
N TYR A 465 4.37 -7.35 18.32
CA TYR A 465 5.61 -8.05 18.61
C TYR A 465 6.17 -7.62 19.97
N LEU A 466 6.51 -8.59 20.82
CA LEU A 466 7.20 -8.36 22.09
C LEU A 466 8.68 -8.67 21.89
N PHE A 467 9.57 -7.75 22.25
CA PHE A 467 11.02 -7.92 22.09
C PHE A 467 11.79 -7.55 23.35
N GLU A 468 13.03 -8.05 23.43
CA GLU A 468 13.91 -7.80 24.57
C GLU A 468 14.34 -6.33 24.63
N TYR A 469 14.37 -5.76 25.83
CA TYR A 469 14.83 -4.39 26.04
C TYR A 469 16.34 -4.28 25.73
N PRO A 470 16.78 -3.37 24.82
CA PRO A 470 18.17 -3.34 24.36
C PRO A 470 19.23 -2.92 25.40
N GLY A 471 18.83 -2.27 26.51
CA GLY A 471 19.74 -1.95 27.62
C GLY A 471 20.49 -0.62 27.49
N ARG A 472 21.74 -0.59 27.99
CA ARG A 472 22.56 0.64 28.08
C ARG A 472 22.96 1.16 26.70
N GLY A 473 22.23 2.13 26.17
CA GLY A 473 22.55 2.73 24.86
C GLY A 473 22.26 1.79 23.69
N GLY A 474 21.46 0.75 23.88
CA GLY A 474 21.17 -0.24 22.86
C GLY A 474 20.22 0.31 21.78
N GLU A 475 20.55 -0.02 20.53
CA GLU A 475 19.73 0.22 19.35
C GLU A 475 19.28 -1.13 18.76
N VAL A 476 18.05 -1.18 18.24
CA VAL A 476 17.51 -2.33 17.51
C VAL A 476 17.05 -1.86 16.14
N ASN A 477 17.64 -2.44 15.10
CA ASN A 477 17.27 -2.22 13.71
C ASN A 477 16.09 -3.12 13.34
N LEU A 478 15.03 -2.50 12.84
CA LEU A 478 13.89 -3.15 12.22
C LEU A 478 13.84 -2.70 10.76
N PHE A 479 13.40 -3.61 9.88
CA PHE A 479 13.26 -3.35 8.46
C PHE A 479 11.79 -3.52 8.08
N VAL A 480 11.21 -2.51 7.45
CA VAL A 480 9.79 -2.45 7.14
C VAL A 480 9.60 -2.58 5.63
N GLU A 481 8.72 -3.48 5.20
CA GLU A 481 8.27 -3.59 3.81
C GLU A 481 6.79 -3.22 3.68
N GLY A 482 6.41 -2.63 2.55
CA GLY A 482 5.02 -2.45 2.16
C GLY A 482 4.50 -3.72 1.47
N LEU A 483 3.32 -4.18 1.88
CA LEU A 483 2.66 -5.36 1.32
C LEU A 483 1.53 -5.00 0.34
N SER A 484 1.10 -3.74 0.30
CA SER A 484 0.00 -3.28 -0.54
C SER A 484 0.21 -1.83 -0.97
N PHE A 485 0.04 -1.56 -2.26
CA PHE A 485 -0.09 -0.20 -2.78
C PHE A 485 -1.34 0.50 -2.23
N PRO A 486 -1.37 1.86 -2.19
CA PRO A 486 -2.59 2.61 -1.98
C PRO A 486 -3.72 2.14 -2.93
N ASP A 487 -4.94 2.04 -2.41
CA ASP A 487 -6.10 1.51 -3.13
C ASP A 487 -7.42 2.12 -2.64
N GLY A 488 -8.56 1.69 -3.20
CA GLY A 488 -9.90 2.14 -2.83
C GLY A 488 -10.30 1.85 -1.37
N ASP A 489 -9.64 0.89 -0.70
CA ASP A 489 -9.81 0.56 0.71
C ASP A 489 -8.58 0.86 1.59
N PHE A 490 -7.43 1.25 1.00
CA PHE A 490 -6.20 1.57 1.73
C PHE A 490 -5.62 2.92 1.32
N ASN A 491 -5.56 3.88 2.26
CA ASN A 491 -5.13 5.26 2.00
C ASN A 491 -3.61 5.44 1.84
N GLY A 492 -2.82 4.37 1.98
CA GLY A 492 -1.36 4.40 1.89
C GLY A 492 -0.62 4.70 3.19
N PHE A 493 -1.29 4.90 4.34
CA PHE A 493 -0.63 5.19 5.62
C PHE A 493 -0.56 3.97 6.53
N VAL A 494 0.60 3.75 7.15
CA VAL A 494 0.85 2.68 8.13
C VAL A 494 1.42 3.31 9.40
N HIS A 495 0.80 3.05 10.55
CA HIS A 495 1.26 3.58 11.83
C HIS A 495 1.90 2.47 12.66
N PHE A 496 3.08 2.77 13.22
CA PHE A 496 3.75 1.88 14.17
C PHE A 496 3.87 2.56 15.53
N HIS A 497 3.61 1.79 16.58
CA HIS A 497 3.57 2.25 17.95
C HIS A 497 4.50 1.39 18.81
N LEU A 498 5.48 2.02 19.45
CA LEU A 498 6.31 1.38 20.47
C LEU A 498 5.76 1.72 21.85
N SER A 499 5.26 0.71 22.55
CA SER A 499 4.64 0.88 23.87
C SER A 499 5.44 0.19 24.97
N LEU A 500 5.71 0.94 26.04
CA LEU A 500 6.21 0.40 27.30
C LEU A 500 5.01 -0.05 28.12
N LEU A 501 4.95 -1.35 28.40
CA LEU A 501 3.86 -1.98 29.14
C LEU A 501 4.26 -2.22 30.60
N GLN A 502 3.31 -2.04 31.52
CA GLN A 502 3.41 -2.44 32.93
C GLN A 502 2.42 -3.59 33.19
N SER A 503 2.89 -4.70 33.75
CA SER A 503 2.05 -5.87 34.07
C SER A 503 1.14 -5.58 35.27
N ILE A 504 -0.12 -6.01 35.18
CA ILE A 504 -1.13 -5.86 36.24
C ILE A 504 -1.06 -7.04 37.24
N LEU A 505 -0.32 -8.11 36.90
CA LEU A 505 -0.21 -9.31 37.73
C LEU A 505 0.74 -9.12 38.93
N PRO A 506 0.36 -9.60 40.14
CA PRO A 506 1.26 -9.58 41.30
C PRO A 506 2.56 -10.35 41.04
N LEU A 507 3.68 -9.84 41.58
CA LEU A 507 5.03 -10.38 41.35
C LEU A 507 5.15 -11.89 41.63
N TRP A 508 4.45 -12.41 42.64
CA TRP A 508 4.46 -13.84 42.98
C TRP A 508 3.73 -14.71 41.94
N VAL A 509 2.63 -14.21 41.36
CA VAL A 509 1.92 -14.89 40.26
C VAL A 509 2.82 -14.91 39.03
N ARG A 510 3.52 -13.80 38.76
CA ARG A 510 4.46 -13.69 37.65
C ARG A 510 5.64 -14.67 37.78
N LEU A 511 6.31 -14.70 38.93
CA LEU A 511 7.40 -15.66 39.20
C LEU A 511 6.94 -17.12 39.06
N PHE A 512 5.70 -17.43 39.46
CA PHE A 512 5.09 -18.74 39.26
C PHE A 512 4.80 -19.07 37.78
N CYS A 513 4.29 -18.10 37.01
CA CYS A 513 4.04 -18.25 35.58
C CYS A 513 5.32 -18.32 34.74
N ASP A 514 6.37 -17.58 35.11
CA ASP A 514 7.67 -17.59 34.43
C ASP A 514 8.43 -18.91 34.70
N ALA A 515 8.21 -19.54 35.87
CA ALA A 515 8.75 -20.87 36.19
C ALA A 515 8.05 -22.04 35.48
N ILE A 516 6.86 -21.83 34.88
CA ILE A 516 6.06 -22.86 34.21
C ILE A 516 5.85 -22.46 32.74
N VAL A 517 6.66 -23.00 31.84
CA VAL A 517 6.69 -22.69 30.39
C VAL A 517 5.30 -22.73 29.73
N LEU A 518 4.44 -23.66 30.14
CA LEU A 518 3.05 -23.79 29.66
C LEU A 518 2.13 -22.63 30.08
N PHE A 519 2.38 -22.00 31.24
CA PHE A 519 1.60 -20.86 31.74
C PHE A 519 2.10 -19.51 31.22
N SER A 520 3.39 -19.37 30.92
CA SER A 520 3.97 -18.14 30.35
C SER A 520 3.21 -17.67 29.09
N ARG A 521 2.90 -18.59 28.15
CA ARG A 521 2.09 -18.30 26.96
C ARG A 521 0.63 -17.91 27.25
N PHE A 522 0.07 -18.29 28.40
CA PHE A 522 -1.32 -17.99 28.75
C PHE A 522 -1.47 -16.56 29.33
N CYS A 523 -0.41 -16.05 29.97
CA CYS A 523 -0.39 -14.73 30.61
C CYS A 523 0.15 -13.60 29.72
N GLN A 524 0.85 -13.92 28.61
CA GLN A 524 1.37 -12.92 27.67
C GLN A 524 0.23 -12.06 27.05
N GLY A 525 0.37 -10.73 27.18
CA GLY A 525 -0.44 -9.73 26.46
C GLY A 525 -1.85 -9.42 26.99
N LYS A 526 -2.44 -10.23 27.88
CA LYS A 526 -3.86 -10.05 28.29
C LYS A 526 -4.10 -9.18 29.53
N GLN A 527 -3.06 -8.83 30.29
CA GLN A 527 -3.17 -8.06 31.53
C GLN A 527 -1.97 -7.11 31.72
N SER A 528 -1.85 -6.12 30.84
CA SER A 528 -0.79 -5.11 30.91
C SER A 528 -1.31 -3.74 30.45
N THR A 529 -0.82 -2.69 31.09
CA THR A 529 -1.21 -1.30 30.82
C THR A 529 -0.08 -0.58 30.06
N PRO A 530 -0.34 0.07 28.92
CA PRO A 530 0.65 0.94 28.29
C PRO A 530 0.86 2.18 29.16
N ILE A 531 2.10 2.40 29.62
CA ILE A 531 2.47 3.54 30.47
C ILE A 531 3.19 4.66 29.69
N PHE A 532 3.68 4.34 28.50
CA PHE A 532 4.22 5.27 27.52
C PHE A 532 4.08 4.65 26.13
N THR A 533 3.77 5.48 25.14
CA THR A 533 3.78 5.10 23.72
C THR A 533 4.46 6.20 22.90
N ASP A 534 5.41 5.77 22.07
CA ASP A 534 5.99 6.56 20.98
C ASP A 534 5.48 6.02 19.64
N SER A 535 5.50 6.83 18.59
CA SER A 535 4.82 6.49 17.33
C SER A 535 5.47 7.13 16.10
N VAL A 536 5.46 6.38 15.01
CA VAL A 536 5.93 6.81 13.70
C VAL A 536 4.86 6.52 12.64
N VAL A 537 4.88 7.27 11.55
CA VAL A 537 4.04 7.01 10.37
C VAL A 537 4.90 6.82 9.14
N PHE A 538 4.63 5.73 8.44
CA PHE A 538 5.08 5.53 7.07
C PHE A 538 3.98 5.86 6.10
N ARG A 539 4.38 6.24 4.90
CA ARG A 539 3.50 6.27 3.75
C ARG A 539 4.04 5.41 2.63
N VAL A 540 3.22 4.48 2.18
CA VAL A 540 3.50 3.63 1.03
C VAL A 540 3.63 4.47 -0.23
N ALA A 541 4.70 4.25 -0.98
CA ALA A 541 4.95 4.90 -2.25
C ALA A 541 3.86 4.54 -3.28
N PRO A 542 3.35 5.51 -4.06
CA PRO A 542 2.42 5.24 -5.13
C PRO A 542 3.13 4.59 -6.32
N TRP A 543 2.36 3.87 -7.13
CA TRP A 543 2.78 3.50 -8.49
C TRP A 543 2.61 4.70 -9.43
N ILE A 544 3.61 4.95 -10.29
CA ILE A 544 3.71 6.17 -11.12
C ILE A 544 4.04 5.81 -12.57
N MET A 545 3.20 6.22 -13.53
CA MET A 545 3.40 6.02 -14.97
C MET A 545 4.41 6.99 -15.59
N THR A 546 4.94 6.66 -16.77
CA THR A 546 5.89 7.51 -17.52
C THR A 546 5.32 7.94 -18.88
N PRO A 547 5.17 9.26 -19.18
CA PRO A 547 4.60 9.73 -20.45
C PRO A 547 5.55 9.52 -21.62
N ASN A 548 5.01 9.56 -22.85
CA ASN A 548 5.77 9.46 -24.10
C ASN A 548 6.87 10.52 -24.30
N THR A 549 6.90 11.58 -23.47
CA THR A 549 7.98 12.57 -23.40
C THR A 549 9.17 12.19 -22.50
N GLN A 550 9.05 11.15 -21.66
CA GLN A 550 10.16 10.64 -20.87
C GLN A 550 11.13 9.83 -21.77
N PRO A 551 12.45 9.87 -21.49
CA PRO A 551 13.44 9.12 -22.27
C PRO A 551 13.11 7.63 -22.34
N ALA A 552 12.98 7.10 -23.56
CA ALA A 552 12.79 5.68 -23.81
C ALA A 552 14.08 4.92 -23.53
N LEU A 553 13.96 3.75 -22.87
CA LEU A 553 15.06 2.88 -22.49
C LEU A 553 14.98 1.54 -23.24
N GLU A 554 13.80 0.92 -23.23
CA GLU A 554 13.51 -0.37 -23.85
C GLU A 554 12.18 -0.32 -24.60
N VAL A 555 12.10 -1.06 -25.70
CA VAL A 555 10.84 -1.28 -26.43
C VAL A 555 10.59 -2.78 -26.59
N PHE A 556 9.49 -3.23 -26.01
CA PHE A 556 9.01 -4.61 -26.00
C PHE A 556 8.08 -4.84 -27.20
N MET A 557 8.20 -5.97 -27.88
CA MET A 557 7.42 -6.31 -29.07
C MET A 557 7.03 -7.78 -29.07
N SER A 558 5.78 -8.10 -29.41
CA SER A 558 5.36 -9.47 -29.68
C SER A 558 5.86 -9.93 -31.05
N ARG A 559 6.70 -10.95 -31.08
CA ARG A 559 7.18 -11.59 -32.32
C ARG A 559 6.28 -12.76 -32.70
N VAL A 560 5.80 -12.77 -33.94
CA VAL A 560 5.05 -13.87 -34.57
C VAL A 560 5.57 -14.11 -35.99
N ASP A 561 5.32 -15.30 -36.57
CA ASP A 561 5.82 -15.66 -37.91
C ASP A 561 5.38 -14.67 -39.01
N SER A 562 4.26 -13.96 -38.82
CA SER A 562 3.66 -13.04 -39.80
C SER A 562 4.07 -11.56 -39.66
N ASN A 563 4.85 -11.16 -38.64
CA ASN A 563 5.19 -9.74 -38.41
C ASN A 563 6.70 -9.41 -38.55
N ALA A 564 7.46 -10.24 -39.28
CA ALA A 564 8.90 -10.06 -39.45
C ALA A 564 9.33 -8.69 -40.04
N VAL A 565 8.48 -8.05 -40.87
CA VAL A 565 8.74 -6.70 -41.42
C VAL A 565 8.67 -5.65 -40.32
N PHE A 566 7.56 -5.61 -39.57
CA PHE A 566 7.35 -4.77 -38.41
C PHE A 566 8.51 -4.89 -37.40
N ILE A 567 8.84 -6.11 -36.97
CA ILE A 567 9.92 -6.37 -36.00
C ILE A 567 11.26 -5.81 -36.51
N LYS A 568 11.62 -6.06 -37.78
CA LYS A 568 12.86 -5.54 -38.37
C LYS A 568 12.91 -4.01 -38.37
N GLN A 569 11.81 -3.36 -38.73
CA GLN A 569 11.73 -1.89 -38.76
C GLN A 569 11.81 -1.31 -37.33
N MET A 570 11.02 -1.83 -36.39
CA MET A 570 11.02 -1.40 -35.00
C MET A 570 12.38 -1.60 -34.31
N THR A 571 13.01 -2.77 -34.47
CA THR A 571 14.37 -3.03 -33.97
C THR A 571 15.39 -2.04 -34.55
N THR A 572 15.25 -1.66 -35.84
CA THR A 572 16.11 -0.62 -36.45
C THR A 572 15.89 0.76 -35.81
N LEU A 573 14.64 1.15 -35.58
CA LEU A 573 14.28 2.44 -34.97
C LEU A 573 14.68 2.51 -33.49
N ALA A 574 14.55 1.40 -32.75
CA ALA A 574 15.04 1.29 -31.37
C ALA A 574 16.54 1.61 -31.29
N HIS A 575 17.36 0.99 -32.14
CA HIS A 575 18.79 1.25 -32.18
C HIS A 575 19.13 2.70 -32.59
N LEU A 576 18.40 3.30 -33.53
CA LEU A 576 18.57 4.72 -33.90
C LEU A 576 18.19 5.68 -32.76
N ALA A 577 17.20 5.32 -31.95
CA ALA A 577 16.77 6.07 -30.77
C ALA A 577 17.65 5.85 -29.53
N GLY A 578 18.62 4.93 -29.57
CA GLY A 578 19.44 4.54 -28.42
C GLY A 578 18.70 3.66 -27.40
N CYS A 579 17.62 3.00 -27.81
CA CYS A 579 16.77 2.13 -26.99
C CYS A 579 17.12 0.64 -27.24
N THR A 580 16.92 -0.20 -26.23
CA THR A 580 17.08 -1.66 -26.34
C THR A 580 15.79 -2.32 -26.85
N PRO A 581 15.79 -2.97 -28.03
CA PRO A 581 14.64 -3.75 -28.49
C PRO A 581 14.58 -5.10 -27.76
N ILE A 582 13.39 -5.47 -27.28
CA ILE A 582 13.11 -6.75 -26.60
C ILE A 582 12.00 -7.47 -27.38
N GLU A 583 12.34 -8.59 -28.01
CA GLU A 583 11.42 -9.40 -28.81
C GLU A 583 10.92 -10.60 -28.00
N ILE A 584 9.60 -10.68 -27.78
CA ILE A 584 8.96 -11.78 -27.05
C ILE A 584 8.22 -12.67 -28.04
N GLN A 585 8.68 -13.91 -28.20
CA GLN A 585 8.06 -14.88 -29.10
C GLN A 585 6.71 -15.35 -28.55
N VAL A 586 5.64 -15.10 -29.31
CA VAL A 586 4.27 -15.55 -29.01
C VAL A 586 3.69 -16.32 -30.21
N LYS A 587 2.50 -16.90 -30.07
CA LYS A 587 1.82 -17.61 -31.16
C LYS A 587 0.96 -16.66 -31.98
N MET A 588 0.13 -15.83 -31.34
CA MET A 588 -0.85 -14.99 -32.03
C MET A 588 -1.08 -13.60 -31.41
N ASP A 589 -0.90 -13.44 -30.10
CA ASP A 589 -1.25 -12.20 -29.38
C ASP A 589 -0.18 -11.11 -29.56
N VAL A 590 -0.33 -10.32 -30.62
CA VAL A 590 0.62 -9.26 -30.99
C VAL A 590 0.57 -8.02 -30.10
N TRP A 591 -0.38 -7.94 -29.18
CA TRP A 591 -0.75 -6.69 -28.51
C TRP A 591 0.01 -6.46 -27.19
N MET A 592 1.26 -6.05 -27.28
CA MET A 592 2.14 -5.87 -26.10
C MET A 592 1.74 -4.68 -25.21
N GLN A 593 1.15 -3.62 -25.77
CA GLN A 593 0.63 -2.46 -25.00
C GLN A 593 -0.59 -2.83 -24.14
N ASP A 594 -1.28 -3.89 -24.56
CA ASP A 594 -2.62 -4.25 -24.14
C ASP A 594 -2.63 -4.97 -22.80
N GLU A 595 -1.58 -5.75 -22.51
CA GLU A 595 -1.47 -6.62 -21.33
C GLU A 595 -0.81 -5.92 -20.13
N MET A 596 0.00 -4.88 -20.34
CA MET A 596 0.79 -4.28 -19.25
C MET A 596 1.15 -2.81 -19.47
N GLU A 597 1.54 -2.14 -18.39
CA GLU A 597 1.95 -0.74 -18.39
C GLU A 597 3.17 -0.55 -17.48
N PHE A 598 4.18 0.20 -17.94
CA PHE A 598 5.42 0.40 -17.19
C PHE A 598 5.35 1.66 -16.31
N GLY A 599 5.30 1.43 -15.00
CA GLY A 599 5.49 2.48 -14.00
C GLY A 599 6.76 2.28 -13.18
N TYR A 600 6.86 3.05 -12.10
CA TYR A 600 7.90 2.92 -11.08
C TYR A 600 7.37 3.31 -9.70
N CYS A 601 8.14 2.93 -8.68
CA CYS A 601 7.99 3.35 -7.29
C CYS A 601 9.32 3.94 -6.81
N GLU A 602 9.28 4.82 -5.82
CA GLU A 602 10.46 5.57 -5.35
C GLU A 602 10.37 5.85 -3.84
N CYS A 603 11.49 5.67 -3.17
CA CYS A 603 11.78 6.17 -1.82
C CYS A 603 13.12 6.95 -1.85
N PRO A 604 13.56 7.57 -0.74
CA PRO A 604 14.79 8.39 -0.72
C PRO A 604 16.06 7.66 -1.19
N THR A 605 16.11 6.33 -1.02
CA THR A 605 17.31 5.51 -1.28
C THR A 605 17.20 4.62 -2.52
N LYS A 606 16.00 4.33 -3.03
CA LYS A 606 15.78 3.34 -4.10
C LYS A 606 14.62 3.72 -5.04
N VAL A 607 14.81 3.46 -6.33
CA VAL A 607 13.79 3.54 -7.39
C VAL A 607 13.65 2.17 -8.02
N ILE A 608 12.43 1.66 -8.11
CA ILE A 608 12.13 0.34 -8.68
C ILE A 608 11.14 0.51 -9.85
N PRO A 609 11.46 0.11 -11.09
CA PRO A 609 10.45 -0.04 -12.13
C PRO A 609 9.43 -1.12 -11.73
N VAL A 610 8.14 -0.84 -11.91
CA VAL A 610 7.06 -1.76 -11.53
C VAL A 610 6.09 -1.90 -12.70
N VAL A 611 5.97 -3.11 -13.24
CA VAL A 611 4.98 -3.43 -14.27
C VAL A 611 3.59 -3.57 -13.65
N PHE A 612 2.62 -2.85 -14.19
CA PHE A 612 1.21 -3.06 -13.89
C PHE A 612 0.62 -4.00 -14.94
N ASP A 613 0.16 -5.16 -14.49
CA ASP A 613 -0.50 -6.21 -15.27
C ASP A 613 -2.01 -5.95 -15.38
N SER A 614 -2.51 -5.99 -16.61
CA SER A 614 -3.91 -5.78 -16.95
C SER A 614 -4.74 -7.04 -16.66
N PRO A 615 -6.00 -6.93 -16.20
CA PRO A 615 -6.91 -8.07 -16.09
C PRO A 615 -7.35 -8.65 -17.46
N ARG A 616 -6.70 -8.26 -18.58
CA ARG A 616 -6.91 -8.76 -19.94
C ARG A 616 -6.72 -10.28 -20.09
N ASP A 617 -5.76 -10.85 -19.38
CA ASP A 617 -5.62 -12.28 -19.09
C ASP A 617 -5.57 -13.23 -20.33
N ARG A 618 -4.97 -12.79 -21.46
CA ARG A 618 -4.92 -13.55 -22.73
C ARG A 618 -3.66 -14.43 -22.87
N GLU A 619 -2.97 -14.39 -24.02
CA GLU A 619 -1.74 -15.19 -24.23
C GLU A 619 -0.56 -14.55 -23.50
N LEU A 620 -0.53 -13.20 -23.47
CA LEU A 620 0.54 -12.42 -22.88
C LEU A 620 0.59 -12.40 -21.35
N LYS A 621 -0.45 -12.85 -20.63
CA LYS A 621 -0.57 -12.78 -19.14
C LYS A 621 0.59 -13.33 -18.31
N ALA A 622 1.46 -14.15 -18.89
CA ALA A 622 2.66 -14.63 -18.23
C ALA A 622 3.84 -13.65 -18.35
N VAL A 623 3.84 -12.78 -19.37
CA VAL A 623 4.92 -11.84 -19.67
C VAL A 623 5.18 -10.88 -18.51
N PRO A 624 4.19 -10.18 -17.91
CA PRO A 624 4.47 -9.24 -16.82
C PRO A 624 5.08 -9.96 -15.59
N ILE A 625 4.62 -11.18 -15.31
CA ILE A 625 5.17 -12.03 -14.25
C ILE A 625 6.61 -12.47 -14.57
N LEU A 626 6.92 -12.77 -15.84
CA LEU A 626 8.27 -13.15 -16.30
C LEU A 626 9.25 -11.96 -16.36
N LEU A 627 8.76 -10.72 -16.38
CA LEU A 627 9.59 -9.51 -16.19
C LEU A 627 9.91 -9.24 -14.72
N THR A 628 9.16 -9.84 -13.77
CA THR A 628 9.41 -9.71 -12.34
C THR A 628 10.72 -10.41 -11.97
N GLY A 629 11.61 -9.67 -11.31
CA GLY A 629 12.92 -10.15 -10.88
C GLY A 629 13.54 -9.12 -9.95
N LYS A 630 14.83 -9.26 -9.64
CA LYS A 630 15.53 -8.31 -8.79
C LYS A 630 15.45 -6.89 -9.35
N ASP A 631 15.10 -5.93 -8.50
CA ASP A 631 14.92 -4.52 -8.84
C ASP A 631 13.86 -4.29 -9.94
N PHE A 632 12.92 -5.22 -10.14
CA PHE A 632 11.83 -5.10 -11.12
C PHE A 632 10.51 -5.66 -10.57
N GLY A 633 9.64 -4.74 -10.11
CA GLY A 633 8.41 -5.07 -9.40
C GLY A 633 7.21 -5.40 -10.29
N TYR A 634 6.20 -6.01 -9.68
CA TYR A 634 4.96 -6.43 -10.31
C TYR A 634 3.73 -6.06 -9.48
N VAL A 635 2.68 -5.58 -10.15
CA VAL A 635 1.38 -5.32 -9.55
C VAL A 635 0.27 -5.69 -10.53
N THR A 636 -0.87 -6.20 -10.04
CA THR A 636 -2.05 -6.53 -10.86
C THR A 636 -3.34 -6.12 -10.16
N ARG A 637 -4.45 -5.97 -10.89
CA ARG A 637 -5.78 -5.71 -10.31
C ARG A 637 -6.88 -6.53 -10.99
N LYS A 638 -7.30 -7.60 -10.32
CA LYS A 638 -8.38 -8.48 -10.77
C LYS A 638 -9.74 -7.80 -10.64
N THR A 639 -10.64 -8.07 -11.59
CA THR A 639 -12.01 -7.54 -11.56
C THR A 639 -12.79 -7.99 -10.33
N ARG A 640 -13.79 -7.21 -9.93
CA ARG A 640 -14.65 -7.60 -8.80
C ARG A 640 -15.58 -8.74 -9.19
N ARG A 641 -16.03 -9.53 -8.21
CA ARG A 641 -16.97 -10.64 -8.45
C ARG A 641 -18.24 -10.13 -9.15
N GLY A 642 -18.46 -10.56 -10.39
CA GLY A 642 -19.60 -10.16 -11.23
C GLY A 642 -19.32 -8.98 -12.18
N GLU A 643 -18.11 -8.42 -12.16
CA GLU A 643 -17.59 -7.49 -13.15
C GLU A 643 -16.80 -8.27 -14.21
N TRP A 644 -17.10 -8.01 -15.48
CA TRP A 644 -16.48 -8.68 -16.62
C TRP A 644 -15.40 -7.80 -17.24
N VAL A 645 -14.27 -8.42 -17.58
CA VAL A 645 -13.21 -7.80 -18.38
C VAL A 645 -13.77 -7.46 -19.76
N ASN A 646 -13.47 -6.26 -20.25
CA ASN A 646 -13.89 -5.76 -21.55
C ASN A 646 -12.73 -5.02 -22.23
N SER A 647 -12.93 -4.54 -23.46
CA SER A 647 -11.84 -3.96 -24.25
C SER A 647 -11.19 -2.73 -23.59
N LEU A 648 -11.93 -1.96 -22.78
CA LEU A 648 -11.40 -0.78 -22.06
C LEU A 648 -10.51 -1.15 -20.85
N ASP A 649 -10.33 -2.44 -20.55
CA ASP A 649 -9.40 -2.93 -19.53
C ASP A 649 -7.99 -3.16 -20.06
N SER A 650 -7.80 -3.25 -21.38
CA SER A 650 -6.49 -3.30 -22.00
C SER A 650 -5.75 -1.97 -21.86
N PHE A 651 -4.42 -2.00 -21.72
CA PHE A 651 -3.66 -0.81 -21.33
C PHE A 651 -3.25 0.13 -22.49
N GLY A 652 -3.60 -0.16 -23.75
CA GLY A 652 -3.79 0.90 -24.76
C GLY A 652 -4.86 1.95 -24.36
N ASN A 653 -5.76 1.58 -23.44
CA ASN A 653 -6.71 2.47 -22.81
C ASN A 653 -6.19 3.16 -21.52
N LEU A 654 -4.90 3.05 -21.21
CA LEU A 654 -4.25 3.61 -20.01
C LEU A 654 -3.00 4.41 -20.40
N GLU A 655 -3.15 5.72 -20.50
CA GLU A 655 -2.10 6.65 -20.92
C GLU A 655 -1.72 7.63 -19.82
N VAL A 656 -0.64 8.40 -20.01
CA VAL A 656 -0.30 9.52 -19.13
C VAL A 656 0.23 10.72 -19.90
N SER A 657 -0.28 11.90 -19.55
CA SER A 657 0.18 13.17 -20.13
C SER A 657 1.54 13.62 -19.58
N PRO A 658 2.29 14.44 -20.34
CA PRO A 658 3.48 15.12 -19.84
C PRO A 658 3.19 16.05 -18.64
N PRO A 659 4.23 16.54 -17.93
CA PRO A 659 4.07 17.51 -16.85
C PRO A 659 3.30 18.77 -17.28
N VAL A 660 2.26 19.16 -16.53
CA VAL A 660 1.38 20.29 -16.89
C VAL A 660 1.06 21.24 -15.72
N ILE A 661 0.62 22.45 -16.06
CA ILE A 661 0.11 23.44 -15.11
C ILE A 661 -1.31 23.83 -15.54
N VAL A 662 -2.27 23.54 -14.66
CA VAL A 662 -3.71 23.67 -14.94
C VAL A 662 -4.30 24.70 -13.98
N ARG A 663 -4.60 25.90 -14.50
CA ARG A 663 -5.20 27.02 -13.72
C ARG A 663 -4.39 27.32 -12.43
N GLY A 664 -3.07 27.35 -12.54
CA GLY A 664 -2.13 27.59 -11.44
C GLY A 664 -1.75 26.36 -10.61
N LYS A 665 -2.46 25.23 -10.72
CA LYS A 665 -2.09 23.97 -10.05
C LYS A 665 -1.07 23.21 -10.90
N LYS A 666 0.08 22.86 -10.32
CA LYS A 666 1.10 22.04 -10.98
C LYS A 666 0.75 20.55 -10.89
N TYR A 667 1.08 19.83 -11.95
CA TYR A 667 1.01 18.37 -12.09
C TYR A 667 2.35 17.91 -12.69
N PRO A 668 3.43 17.91 -11.88
CA PRO A 668 4.80 17.77 -12.37
C PRO A 668 5.16 16.33 -12.78
N LEU A 669 4.34 15.35 -12.43
CA LEU A 669 4.41 13.96 -12.92
C LEU A 669 3.38 13.69 -14.02
N GLY A 670 2.73 14.73 -14.54
CA GLY A 670 1.64 14.61 -15.51
C GLY A 670 0.28 14.25 -14.90
N ARG A 671 -0.64 13.83 -15.77
CA ARG A 671 -1.95 13.26 -15.40
C ARG A 671 -2.26 12.00 -16.18
N ILE A 672 -2.69 10.95 -15.49
CA ILE A 672 -3.18 9.70 -16.09
C ILE A 672 -4.44 10.00 -16.91
N ILE A 673 -4.60 9.29 -18.02
CA ILE A 673 -5.68 9.40 -18.99
C ILE A 673 -6.23 7.99 -19.22
N ILE A 674 -7.53 7.81 -19.05
CA ILE A 674 -8.20 6.53 -19.30
C ILE A 674 -9.47 6.75 -20.11
N GLY A 675 -9.78 5.86 -21.05
CA GLY A 675 -11.00 5.92 -21.83
C GLY A 675 -12.20 5.27 -21.12
N SER A 676 -13.38 5.85 -21.36
CA SER A 676 -14.65 5.54 -20.72
C SER A 676 -15.81 5.77 -21.71
N ALA A 677 -17.01 5.29 -21.36
CA ALA A 677 -18.26 5.65 -22.04
C ALA A 677 -18.72 7.08 -21.73
N PHE A 678 -19.69 7.57 -22.51
CA PHE A 678 -20.19 8.92 -22.34
C PHE A 678 -20.81 9.13 -20.93
N PRO A 679 -20.58 10.28 -20.27
CA PRO A 679 -21.12 10.53 -18.94
C PRO A 679 -22.65 10.38 -18.86
N GLY A 680 -23.11 9.47 -17.98
CA GLY A 680 -24.53 9.15 -17.79
C GLY A 680 -25.04 7.93 -18.58
N GLU A 681 -24.26 7.42 -19.53
CA GLU A 681 -24.58 6.19 -20.24
C GLU A 681 -24.52 4.97 -19.31
N ARG A 682 -25.60 4.17 -19.30
CA ARG A 682 -25.73 3.00 -18.40
C ARG A 682 -25.20 1.70 -18.99
N ALA A 683 -25.11 1.61 -20.31
CA ALA A 683 -24.75 0.39 -21.04
C ALA A 683 -23.37 0.48 -21.73
N GLY A 684 -22.75 1.67 -21.73
CA GLY A 684 -21.43 1.88 -22.32
C GLY A 684 -20.30 1.24 -21.52
N ARG A 685 -19.22 0.88 -22.21
CA ARG A 685 -18.05 0.20 -21.65
C ARG A 685 -17.25 1.13 -20.72
N LYS A 686 -16.60 0.57 -19.72
CA LYS A 686 -15.68 1.28 -18.80
C LYS A 686 -14.57 0.35 -18.36
N MET A 687 -13.39 0.90 -18.11
CA MET A 687 -12.34 0.21 -17.39
C MET A 687 -12.84 -0.26 -16.02
N ALA A 688 -12.39 -1.43 -15.58
CA ALA A 688 -12.80 -2.12 -14.37
C ALA A 688 -12.64 -1.23 -13.15
N ARG A 689 -13.59 -1.34 -12.23
CA ARG A 689 -13.63 -0.53 -11.02
C ARG A 689 -12.40 -0.72 -10.16
N ALA A 690 -11.85 -1.94 -10.08
CA ALA A 690 -10.63 -2.22 -9.33
C ALA A 690 -9.41 -1.47 -9.89
N VAL A 691 -9.21 -1.49 -11.22
CA VAL A 691 -8.12 -0.76 -11.90
C VAL A 691 -8.28 0.75 -11.69
N ARG A 692 -9.50 1.30 -11.88
CA ARG A 692 -9.74 2.73 -11.67
C ARG A 692 -9.54 3.17 -10.21
N GLU A 693 -10.05 2.42 -9.23
CA GLU A 693 -9.86 2.75 -7.82
C GLU A 693 -8.37 2.74 -7.42
N PHE A 694 -7.59 1.77 -7.91
CA PHE A 694 -6.13 1.76 -7.78
C PHE A 694 -5.49 3.02 -8.38
N LEU A 695 -5.75 3.35 -9.65
CA LEU A 695 -5.16 4.53 -10.32
C LEU A 695 -5.51 5.85 -9.62
N PHE A 696 -6.74 6.00 -9.11
CA PHE A 696 -7.14 7.17 -8.32
C PHE A 696 -6.48 7.23 -6.94
N ALA A 697 -6.24 6.08 -6.29
CA ALA A 697 -5.64 6.01 -4.96
C ALA A 697 -4.15 6.41 -4.94
N GLN A 698 -3.45 6.30 -6.07
CA GLN A 698 -2.05 6.75 -6.20
C GLN A 698 -1.88 8.27 -5.98
N GLN A 699 -2.95 9.06 -6.18
CA GLN A 699 -3.06 10.51 -5.94
C GLN A 699 -2.10 11.44 -6.70
N VAL A 700 -0.92 11.02 -7.14
CA VAL A 700 0.13 11.92 -7.66
C VAL A 700 -0.05 12.31 -9.13
N GLN A 701 -0.73 11.47 -9.92
CA GLN A 701 -1.05 11.72 -11.33
C GLN A 701 -2.57 11.86 -11.60
N ALA A 702 -3.39 12.08 -10.56
CA ALA A 702 -4.85 12.31 -10.58
C ALA A 702 -5.57 12.12 -11.95
N PRO A 703 -6.07 10.91 -12.24
CA PRO A 703 -6.60 10.52 -13.54
C PRO A 703 -7.67 11.45 -14.15
N VAL A 704 -7.80 11.38 -15.47
CA VAL A 704 -8.83 12.00 -16.32
C VAL A 704 -9.54 10.89 -17.09
N GLU A 705 -10.87 10.81 -17.00
CA GLU A 705 -11.66 9.95 -17.90
C GLU A 705 -11.95 10.71 -19.22
N LEU A 706 -11.61 10.11 -20.35
CA LEU A 706 -11.95 10.53 -21.71
C LEU A 706 -13.10 9.69 -22.28
N TYR A 707 -13.67 10.14 -23.40
CA TYR A 707 -14.67 9.38 -24.15
C TYR A 707 -13.99 8.57 -25.25
N SER A 708 -13.77 7.27 -25.03
CA SER A 708 -13.19 6.34 -26.01
C SER A 708 -14.20 5.32 -26.56
N ASP A 709 -15.33 5.11 -25.87
CA ASP A 709 -16.30 4.07 -26.24
C ASP A 709 -17.00 4.31 -27.60
N TRP A 710 -16.68 5.38 -28.34
CA TRP A 710 -17.12 5.53 -29.74
C TRP A 710 -16.30 4.66 -30.72
N LEU A 711 -15.10 4.20 -30.34
CA LEU A 711 -14.24 3.29 -31.12
C LEU A 711 -14.62 1.82 -30.91
N SER A 712 -14.36 0.96 -31.90
CA SER A 712 -14.63 -0.49 -31.79
C SER A 712 -13.75 -1.13 -30.73
N VAL A 713 -12.45 -0.81 -30.69
CA VAL A 713 -11.55 -1.30 -29.65
C VAL A 713 -11.74 -0.48 -28.37
N GLY A 714 -11.80 0.85 -28.48
CA GLY A 714 -12.26 1.72 -27.40
C GLY A 714 -11.15 2.25 -26.52
N HIS A 715 -9.96 2.43 -27.07
CA HIS A 715 -8.75 2.89 -26.39
C HIS A 715 -8.52 4.39 -26.61
N VAL A 716 -7.52 4.96 -25.93
CA VAL A 716 -7.18 6.39 -26.07
C VAL A 716 -6.01 6.61 -27.02
N ASP A 717 -5.09 5.65 -27.13
CA ASP A 717 -4.00 5.65 -28.11
C ASP A 717 -4.49 5.61 -29.58
N GLU A 718 -5.68 5.06 -29.82
CA GLU A 718 -6.44 5.12 -31.09
C GLU A 718 -6.80 6.54 -31.57
N PHE A 719 -6.69 7.58 -30.74
CA PHE A 719 -7.02 8.95 -31.20
C PHE A 719 -6.18 10.08 -30.61
N MET A 720 -5.30 9.80 -29.63
CA MET A 720 -4.39 10.79 -29.06
C MET A 720 -3.01 10.22 -28.71
N SER A 721 -1.98 11.05 -28.85
CA SER A 721 -0.62 10.73 -28.38
C SER A 721 0.13 12.01 -27.98
N PHE A 722 1.30 11.88 -27.35
CA PHE A 722 2.15 13.02 -26.97
C PHE A 722 3.56 12.85 -27.51
N VAL A 723 4.08 13.90 -28.14
CA VAL A 723 5.48 13.97 -28.60
C VAL A 723 6.23 15.10 -27.91
N PRO A 724 7.54 14.94 -27.61
CA PRO A 724 8.34 16.04 -27.08
C PRO A 724 8.50 17.15 -28.14
N ALA A 725 8.61 18.39 -27.68
CA ALA A 725 8.82 19.56 -28.53
C ALA A 725 9.81 20.54 -27.86
N PRO A 726 10.64 21.26 -28.62
CA PRO A 726 11.68 22.14 -28.08
C PRO A 726 11.15 23.46 -27.48
N ASP A 727 9.86 23.74 -27.65
CA ASP A 727 9.22 25.01 -27.35
C ASP A 727 7.97 24.86 -26.47
N ARG A 728 7.29 25.99 -26.19
CA ARG A 728 5.98 26.03 -25.51
C ARG A 728 6.02 25.31 -24.15
N LYS A 729 5.30 24.18 -24.02
CA LYS A 729 5.20 23.36 -22.80
C LYS A 729 6.22 22.21 -22.77
N GLY A 730 7.10 22.10 -23.76
CA GLY A 730 8.04 20.98 -23.93
C GLY A 730 7.45 19.79 -24.71
N PHE A 731 6.23 19.90 -25.22
CA PHE A 731 5.52 18.82 -25.92
C PHE A 731 4.46 19.35 -26.90
N ARG A 732 3.86 18.42 -27.67
CA ARG A 732 2.57 18.59 -28.37
C ARG A 732 1.65 17.41 -28.08
N LEU A 733 0.36 17.71 -27.98
CA LEU A 733 -0.71 16.71 -28.07
C LEU A 733 -0.98 16.47 -29.56
N LEU A 734 -0.91 15.21 -29.99
CA LEU A 734 -1.36 14.78 -31.31
C LEU A 734 -2.80 14.29 -31.19
N LEU A 735 -3.67 14.67 -32.12
CA LEU A 735 -5.04 14.15 -32.22
C LEU A 735 -5.32 13.64 -33.63
N ALA A 736 -6.08 12.55 -33.72
CA ALA A 736 -6.63 12.09 -34.99
C ALA A 736 -7.61 13.13 -35.53
N SER A 737 -7.59 13.42 -36.83
CA SER A 737 -8.52 14.38 -37.43
C SER A 737 -9.02 13.95 -38.80
N PRO A 738 -10.26 13.44 -38.86
CA PRO A 738 -11.01 13.30 -40.11
C PRO A 738 -11.17 14.62 -40.87
N ASN A 739 -11.31 15.76 -40.17
CA ASN A 739 -11.37 17.07 -40.83
C ASN A 739 -10.04 17.42 -41.52
N ALA A 740 -8.89 17.09 -40.93
CA ALA A 740 -7.59 17.29 -41.57
C ALA A 740 -7.43 16.37 -42.80
N CYS A 741 -7.80 15.08 -42.66
CA CYS A 741 -7.75 14.13 -43.77
C CYS A 741 -8.66 14.55 -44.94
N LEU A 742 -9.93 14.85 -44.68
CA LEU A 742 -10.88 15.28 -45.71
C LEU A 742 -10.49 16.62 -46.35
N ARG A 743 -9.78 17.50 -45.63
CA ARG A 743 -9.23 18.74 -46.20
C ARG A 743 -8.08 18.45 -47.16
N LEU A 744 -7.09 17.65 -46.74
CA LEU A 744 -5.97 17.24 -47.59
C LEU A 744 -6.46 16.54 -48.86
N LEU A 745 -7.43 15.63 -48.75
CA LEU A 745 -8.02 14.96 -49.91
C LEU A 745 -8.72 15.94 -50.87
N LYS A 746 -9.40 16.98 -50.35
CA LYS A 746 -9.99 18.05 -51.17
C LYS A 746 -8.94 18.91 -51.88
N GLU A 747 -7.85 19.24 -51.20
CA GLU A 747 -6.73 20.01 -51.78
C GLU A 747 -6.05 19.21 -52.90
N LEU A 748 -5.76 17.92 -52.68
CA LEU A 748 -5.24 17.01 -53.72
C LEU A 748 -6.20 16.85 -54.89
N HIS A 749 -7.52 16.74 -54.63
CA HIS A 749 -8.53 16.71 -55.70
C HIS A 749 -8.51 18.00 -56.54
N GLN A 750 -8.45 19.18 -55.90
CA GLN A 750 -8.38 20.48 -56.58
C GLN A 750 -7.09 20.67 -57.40
N GLN A 751 -5.99 20.02 -57.00
CA GLN A 751 -4.74 19.96 -57.76
C GLN A 751 -4.79 18.99 -58.96
N GLY A 752 -5.91 18.29 -59.18
CA GLY A 752 -6.12 17.36 -60.29
C GLY A 752 -5.87 15.89 -59.94
N HIS A 753 -5.50 15.58 -58.68
CA HIS A 753 -5.17 14.22 -58.25
C HIS A 753 -6.40 13.38 -57.83
N GLY A 754 -7.62 13.83 -58.15
CA GLY A 754 -8.88 13.14 -57.79
C GLY A 754 -8.98 11.67 -58.20
N GLN A 755 -8.21 11.23 -59.21
CA GLN A 755 -8.19 9.84 -59.69
C GLN A 755 -7.14 8.94 -58.99
N ARG A 756 -6.26 9.48 -58.14
CA ARG A 756 -5.31 8.69 -57.33
C ARG A 756 -6.07 7.89 -56.26
N ARG A 757 -5.51 6.77 -55.81
CA ARG A 757 -6.18 5.85 -54.88
C ARG A 757 -5.43 5.73 -53.54
N LEU A 758 -6.17 5.48 -52.48
CA LEU A 758 -5.57 4.92 -51.25
C LEU A 758 -5.20 3.45 -51.51
N PHE A 759 -4.19 2.96 -50.78
CA PHE A 759 -3.63 1.61 -50.90
C PHE A 759 -3.10 1.27 -52.32
N GLU A 760 -2.69 2.29 -53.09
CA GLU A 760 -2.12 2.12 -54.43
C GLU A 760 -0.78 1.36 -54.39
N SER A 761 0.02 1.58 -53.35
CA SER A 761 1.32 0.92 -53.14
C SER A 761 1.24 -0.42 -52.37
N CYS A 762 0.05 -0.96 -52.10
CA CYS A 762 -0.12 -2.21 -51.34
C CYS A 762 -0.05 -3.46 -52.24
N PRO A 763 0.60 -4.55 -51.78
CA PRO A 763 0.65 -5.83 -52.50
C PRO A 763 -0.73 -6.42 -52.84
N ASP A 764 -0.83 -7.19 -53.93
CA ASP A 764 -2.10 -7.76 -54.45
C ASP A 764 -2.80 -8.75 -53.50
N VAL A 765 -2.10 -9.24 -52.47
CA VAL A 765 -2.65 -10.06 -51.37
C VAL A 765 -3.78 -9.33 -50.62
N VAL A 766 -3.82 -7.99 -50.72
CA VAL A 766 -4.79 -7.09 -50.10
C VAL A 766 -6.09 -6.94 -50.92
N SER A 767 -6.27 -7.70 -52.00
CA SER A 767 -7.47 -7.63 -52.88
C SER A 767 -8.81 -7.94 -52.20
N SER A 768 -8.81 -8.47 -50.97
CA SER A 768 -10.00 -8.65 -50.11
C SER A 768 -10.35 -7.43 -49.24
N LEU A 769 -9.47 -6.41 -49.14
CA LEU A 769 -9.85 -5.10 -48.58
C LEU A 769 -10.46 -4.27 -49.71
N GLU A 770 -11.79 -4.14 -49.72
CA GLU A 770 -12.58 -3.39 -50.71
C GLU A 770 -12.40 -1.85 -50.61
N ARG A 771 -11.24 -1.37 -50.13
CA ARG A 771 -10.95 0.02 -49.76
C ARG A 771 -10.00 0.77 -50.71
N LYS A 772 -9.70 0.23 -51.90
CA LYS A 772 -8.91 0.92 -52.95
C LYS A 772 -9.71 2.05 -53.65
N MET A 773 -10.41 2.89 -52.88
CA MET A 773 -11.21 4.01 -53.37
C MET A 773 -10.31 5.13 -53.93
N LYS A 774 -10.82 5.87 -54.92
CA LYS A 774 -10.16 7.09 -55.38
C LYS A 774 -10.44 8.24 -54.42
N ILE A 775 -9.61 9.28 -54.47
CA ILE A 775 -9.87 10.55 -53.77
C ILE A 775 -11.27 11.09 -54.13
N GLN A 776 -11.64 11.08 -55.42
CA GLN A 776 -12.98 11.48 -55.87
C GLN A 776 -14.08 10.68 -55.16
N ASP A 777 -13.99 9.35 -55.21
CA ASP A 777 -15.03 8.45 -54.70
C ASP A 777 -15.23 8.65 -53.18
N ILE A 778 -14.15 8.91 -52.41
CA ILE A 778 -14.20 9.22 -50.98
C ILE A 778 -14.89 10.56 -50.69
N LEU A 779 -14.66 11.58 -51.54
CA LEU A 779 -15.22 12.92 -51.36
C LEU A 779 -16.69 13.03 -51.80
N ASP A 780 -17.10 12.21 -52.77
CA ASP A 780 -18.49 12.12 -53.24
C ASP A 780 -19.35 11.21 -52.32
N ASP A 781 -18.74 10.33 -51.52
CA ASP A 781 -19.45 9.49 -50.57
C ASP A 781 -19.93 10.29 -49.34
N ILE A 782 -21.24 10.52 -49.33
CA ILE A 782 -21.95 11.22 -48.26
C ILE A 782 -21.94 10.44 -46.94
N ASN A 783 -21.85 9.11 -46.95
CA ASN A 783 -21.78 8.29 -45.75
C ASN A 783 -20.40 8.43 -45.11
N ILE A 784 -19.32 8.23 -45.87
CA ILE A 784 -17.94 8.42 -45.37
C ILE A 784 -17.79 9.81 -44.77
N THR A 785 -18.26 10.85 -45.46
CA THR A 785 -18.21 12.23 -44.97
C THR A 785 -19.07 12.42 -43.70
N THR A 786 -20.27 11.85 -43.63
CA THR A 786 -21.18 11.98 -42.47
C THR A 786 -20.66 11.23 -41.24
N GLU A 787 -20.16 10.01 -41.42
CA GLU A 787 -19.54 9.18 -40.38
C GLU A 787 -18.31 9.88 -39.79
N ASN A 788 -17.41 10.37 -40.64
CA ASN A 788 -16.21 11.06 -40.21
C ASN A 788 -16.50 12.41 -39.53
N ASN A 789 -17.55 13.13 -39.95
CA ASN A 789 -18.05 14.30 -39.21
C ASN A 789 -18.58 13.93 -37.82
N ASN A 790 -19.16 12.75 -37.63
CA ASN A 790 -19.59 12.27 -36.30
C ASN A 790 -18.40 11.85 -35.44
N VAL A 791 -17.43 11.13 -36.01
CA VAL A 791 -16.17 10.76 -35.34
C VAL A 791 -15.38 12.00 -34.90
N GLN A 792 -15.25 13.00 -35.77
CA GLN A 792 -14.60 14.26 -35.41
C GLN A 792 -15.27 14.94 -34.21
N ARG A 793 -16.61 14.90 -34.08
CA ARG A 793 -17.30 15.45 -32.89
C ARG A 793 -16.94 14.69 -31.59
N CYS A 794 -16.70 13.38 -31.68
CA CYS A 794 -16.22 12.59 -30.54
C CYS A 794 -14.80 12.99 -30.15
N ILE A 795 -13.92 13.23 -31.13
CA ILE A 795 -12.55 13.70 -30.89
C ILE A 795 -12.55 15.15 -30.38
N ASP A 796 -13.38 16.04 -30.92
CA ASP A 796 -13.53 17.43 -30.48
C ASP A 796 -14.00 17.53 -29.01
N TRP A 797 -14.90 16.63 -28.58
CA TRP A 797 -15.28 16.51 -27.18
C TRP A 797 -14.05 16.22 -26.31
N ASN A 798 -13.21 15.27 -26.73
CA ASN A 798 -11.97 14.92 -26.02
C ASN A 798 -10.94 16.05 -26.07
N ARG A 799 -10.80 16.77 -27.19
CA ARG A 799 -9.97 17.97 -27.33
C ARG A 799 -10.31 18.99 -26.24
N ASP A 800 -11.60 19.30 -26.06
CA ASP A 800 -12.06 20.25 -25.05
C ASP A 800 -11.90 19.74 -23.60
N VAL A 801 -11.92 18.43 -23.37
CA VAL A 801 -11.57 17.84 -22.07
C VAL A 801 -10.08 17.92 -21.81
N LEU A 802 -9.23 17.52 -22.76
CA LEU A 802 -7.77 17.60 -22.66
C LEU A 802 -7.31 19.05 -22.45
N LYS A 803 -7.81 20.00 -23.25
CA LYS A 803 -7.57 21.46 -23.05
C LYS A 803 -7.93 21.92 -21.64
N ARG A 804 -9.09 21.52 -21.12
CA ARG A 804 -9.56 21.92 -19.79
C ARG A 804 -8.77 21.28 -18.65
N GLU A 805 -8.47 19.99 -18.76
CA GLU A 805 -7.92 19.15 -17.69
C GLU A 805 -6.39 19.12 -17.66
N LEU A 806 -5.73 19.44 -18.78
CA LEU A 806 -4.28 19.56 -18.93
C LEU A 806 -3.83 21.03 -19.16
N GLY A 807 -4.77 21.97 -19.33
CA GLY A 807 -4.47 23.39 -19.49
C GLY A 807 -3.78 23.72 -20.81
N LEU A 808 -4.22 23.09 -21.91
CA LEU A 808 -3.67 23.26 -23.25
C LEU A 808 -4.36 24.40 -24.02
N GLU A 809 -3.60 25.06 -24.88
CA GLU A 809 -4.06 25.98 -25.91
C GLU A 809 -4.03 25.27 -27.28
N GLU A 810 -4.71 25.80 -28.30
CA GLU A 810 -4.70 25.20 -29.65
C GLU A 810 -3.29 25.08 -30.24
N ALA A 811 -2.37 25.99 -29.90
CA ALA A 811 -0.97 25.94 -30.34
C ALA A 811 -0.16 24.79 -29.71
N ASP A 812 -0.70 24.11 -28.70
CA ASP A 812 -0.10 22.92 -28.08
C ASP A 812 -0.64 21.61 -28.69
N ILE A 813 -1.54 21.70 -29.69
CA ILE A 813 -2.23 20.58 -30.33
C ILE A 813 -1.87 20.52 -31.82
N ILE A 814 -1.64 19.33 -32.35
CA ILE A 814 -1.46 19.06 -33.79
C ILE A 814 -2.50 18.03 -34.22
N ASP A 815 -3.26 18.37 -35.26
CA ASP A 815 -4.25 17.51 -35.89
C ASP A 815 -3.61 16.69 -37.01
N LEU A 816 -3.54 15.37 -36.85
CA LEU A 816 -3.00 14.44 -37.87
C LEU A 816 -4.10 13.90 -38.79
N PRO A 817 -3.85 13.75 -40.10
CA PRO A 817 -4.86 13.30 -41.06
C PRO A 817 -5.14 11.79 -40.91
N VAL A 818 -6.26 11.46 -40.28
CA VAL A 818 -6.78 10.09 -40.08
C VAL A 818 -8.21 10.01 -40.60
N LEU A 819 -8.60 8.90 -41.23
CA LEU A 819 -9.99 8.64 -41.64
C LEU A 819 -10.50 7.37 -40.96
N PHE A 820 -11.79 7.35 -40.60
CA PHE A 820 -12.46 6.21 -39.99
C PHE A 820 -13.62 5.72 -40.87
N PHE A 821 -14.14 4.54 -40.56
CA PHE A 821 -15.46 4.06 -41.00
C PHE A 821 -16.23 3.53 -39.79
N LEU A 822 -17.57 3.52 -39.85
CA LEU A 822 -18.36 2.88 -38.81
C LEU A 822 -18.60 1.40 -39.12
N ASN A 823 -18.26 0.55 -38.16
CA ASN A 823 -18.71 -0.84 -38.11
C ASN A 823 -19.85 -0.93 -37.08
N GLU A 824 -21.04 -1.27 -37.56
CA GLU A 824 -22.33 -1.17 -36.85
C GLU A 824 -22.64 0.25 -36.30
N SER A 825 -22.00 0.62 -35.19
CA SER A 825 -22.17 1.89 -34.47
C SER A 825 -20.88 2.39 -33.79
N LYS A 826 -19.73 1.74 -34.06
CA LYS A 826 -18.43 2.06 -33.49
C LYS A 826 -17.43 2.33 -34.62
N ALA A 827 -16.49 3.25 -34.39
CA ALA A 827 -15.49 3.62 -35.39
C ALA A 827 -14.31 2.65 -35.42
N GLU A 828 -13.77 2.44 -36.61
CA GLU A 828 -12.50 1.73 -36.87
C GLU A 828 -11.67 2.54 -37.87
N ALA A 829 -10.35 2.51 -37.76
CA ALA A 829 -9.46 3.23 -38.66
C ALA A 829 -9.58 2.70 -40.11
N TYR A 830 -9.76 3.60 -41.08
CA TYR A 830 -9.95 3.25 -42.49
C TYR A 830 -8.65 2.74 -43.13
N PHE A 831 -7.54 3.38 -42.75
CA PHE A 831 -6.14 3.09 -43.04
C PHE A 831 -5.33 3.18 -41.73
N PRO A 832 -4.08 2.67 -41.65
CA PRO A 832 -3.30 2.64 -40.41
C PRO A 832 -3.22 3.99 -39.70
N ASP A 833 -3.66 4.04 -38.44
CA ASP A 833 -3.82 5.29 -37.69
C ASP A 833 -2.47 5.88 -37.28
N VAL A 834 -2.05 6.94 -37.96
CA VAL A 834 -0.78 7.63 -37.73
C VAL A 834 -0.61 8.22 -36.31
N VAL A 835 -1.67 8.32 -35.49
CA VAL A 835 -1.58 8.78 -34.09
C VAL A 835 -1.15 7.67 -33.15
N ASN A 836 -1.46 6.40 -33.47
CA ASN A 836 -1.12 5.20 -32.73
C ASN A 836 0.38 4.82 -32.96
N MET A 837 1.26 5.79 -32.72
CA MET A 837 2.70 5.75 -32.97
C MET A 837 3.52 5.52 -31.70
N VAL A 838 4.72 4.96 -31.84
CA VAL A 838 5.67 4.80 -30.73
C VAL A 838 6.69 5.93 -30.74
N VAL A 839 6.82 6.61 -29.61
CA VAL A 839 7.70 7.77 -29.42
C VAL A 839 9.00 7.33 -28.74
N LEU A 840 10.06 7.14 -29.51
CA LEU A 840 11.38 6.72 -29.05
C LEU A 840 12.35 7.91 -29.08
N ASN A 841 12.30 8.72 -28.01
CA ASN A 841 13.09 9.95 -27.86
C ASN A 841 12.78 11.00 -28.94
N LYS A 842 13.51 10.95 -30.07
CA LYS A 842 13.26 11.81 -31.25
C LYS A 842 12.83 11.02 -32.48
N GLU A 843 12.98 9.69 -32.47
CA GLU A 843 12.43 8.83 -33.52
C GLU A 843 10.95 8.58 -33.25
N LEU A 844 10.12 8.74 -34.27
CA LEU A 844 8.72 8.36 -34.25
C LEU A 844 8.54 7.14 -35.14
N ALA A 845 8.13 6.02 -34.56
CA ALA A 845 7.70 4.84 -35.32
C ALA A 845 6.20 4.97 -35.59
N ILE A 846 5.86 5.47 -36.78
CA ILE A 846 4.50 5.85 -37.17
C ILE A 846 3.91 4.73 -38.03
N PRO A 847 2.66 4.28 -37.81
CA PRO A 847 1.97 3.36 -38.72
C PRO A 847 1.96 3.91 -40.15
N LYS A 848 2.31 3.08 -41.15
CA LYS A 848 2.39 3.54 -42.55
C LYS A 848 0.97 3.67 -43.12
N PRO A 849 0.50 4.88 -43.51
CA PRO A 849 -0.92 5.10 -43.82
C PRO A 849 -1.36 4.64 -45.22
N PHE A 850 -0.42 4.25 -46.11
CA PHE A 850 -0.70 3.83 -47.49
C PHE A 850 -1.63 4.79 -48.27
N GLY A 851 -1.42 6.09 -48.10
CA GLY A 851 -2.18 7.15 -48.76
C GLY A 851 -1.96 7.23 -50.28
N PRO A 852 -2.62 8.20 -50.93
CA PRO A 852 -2.44 8.42 -52.36
C PRO A 852 -1.01 8.85 -52.67
N ILE A 853 -0.42 8.21 -53.68
CA ILE A 853 0.95 8.50 -54.13
C ILE A 853 0.94 9.70 -55.09
N ILE A 854 1.64 10.76 -54.75
CA ILE A 854 1.81 12.00 -55.53
C ILE A 854 3.32 12.21 -55.70
N ASP A 855 3.79 12.37 -56.93
CA ASP A 855 5.22 12.54 -57.25
C ASP A 855 6.14 11.54 -56.52
N GLU A 856 5.77 10.25 -56.63
CA GLU A 856 6.42 9.09 -55.99
C GLU A 856 6.35 9.03 -54.44
N GLN A 857 5.74 10.02 -53.77
CA GLN A 857 5.59 10.09 -52.31
C GLN A 857 4.15 9.86 -51.85
N CYS A 858 3.97 9.30 -50.65
CA CYS A 858 2.66 9.17 -50.03
C CYS A 858 2.23 10.50 -49.40
N ALA A 859 1.16 11.13 -49.90
CA ALA A 859 0.77 12.48 -49.47
C ALA A 859 0.37 12.56 -47.98
N LEU A 860 -0.10 11.46 -47.38
CA LEU A 860 -0.35 11.39 -45.93
C LEU A 860 0.97 11.39 -45.13
N GLU A 861 1.98 10.64 -45.59
CA GLU A 861 3.31 10.62 -44.98
C GLU A 861 3.97 12.00 -45.06
N THR A 862 3.96 12.63 -46.24
CA THR A 862 4.45 14.00 -46.44
C THR A 862 3.73 15.01 -45.54
N SER A 863 2.41 14.89 -45.38
CA SER A 863 1.62 15.75 -44.48
C SER A 863 2.05 15.60 -43.02
N VAL A 864 2.19 14.36 -42.52
CA VAL A 864 2.64 14.08 -41.15
C VAL A 864 4.07 14.59 -40.91
N CYS A 865 5.01 14.34 -41.84
CA CYS A 865 6.36 14.90 -41.78
C CYS A 865 6.35 16.43 -41.66
N SER A 866 5.56 17.10 -42.50
CA SER A 866 5.48 18.57 -42.52
C SER A 866 4.97 19.20 -41.21
N LEU A 867 4.25 18.43 -40.38
CA LEU A 867 3.74 18.86 -39.07
C LEU A 867 4.71 18.56 -37.92
N LEU A 868 5.45 17.45 -38.00
CA LEU A 868 6.24 16.93 -36.87
C LEU A 868 7.76 17.17 -37.00
N GLU A 869 8.33 17.10 -38.19
CA GLU A 869 9.77 17.35 -38.41
C GLU A 869 10.22 18.77 -38.03
N PRO A 870 9.40 19.84 -38.18
CA PRO A 870 9.74 21.18 -37.67
C PRO A 870 9.94 21.25 -36.14
N LEU A 871 9.47 20.25 -35.39
CA LEU A 871 9.72 20.12 -33.94
C LEU A 871 11.08 19.45 -33.64
N GLY A 872 11.85 19.07 -34.66
CA GLY A 872 13.10 18.31 -34.50
C GLY A 872 12.90 16.83 -34.22
N LEU A 873 11.72 16.31 -34.56
CA LEU A 873 11.36 14.88 -34.55
C LEU A 873 11.73 14.25 -35.89
N ARG A 874 11.87 12.92 -35.93
CA ARG A 874 12.17 12.15 -37.14
C ARG A 874 11.06 11.13 -37.38
N CYS A 875 10.32 11.32 -38.48
CA CYS A 875 9.20 10.45 -38.84
C CYS A 875 9.70 9.21 -39.59
N SER A 876 9.39 8.02 -39.08
CA SER A 876 9.70 6.75 -39.74
C SER A 876 8.45 5.88 -39.84
N PHE A 877 8.03 5.58 -41.06
CA PHE A 877 6.79 4.84 -41.32
C PHE A 877 7.02 3.32 -41.35
N VAL A 878 6.39 2.62 -40.40
CA VAL A 878 6.48 1.17 -40.19
C VAL A 878 5.33 0.47 -40.90
N ASP A 879 5.61 -0.61 -41.62
CA ASP A 879 4.59 -1.43 -42.27
C ASP A 879 4.06 -2.47 -41.28
N ASP A 880 2.90 -2.17 -40.72
CA ASP A 880 2.14 -3.01 -39.80
C ASP A 880 0.82 -3.52 -40.40
N LEU A 881 0.51 -3.18 -41.67
CA LEU A 881 -0.81 -3.32 -42.29
C LEU A 881 -1.43 -4.71 -42.11
N LEU A 882 -0.68 -5.75 -42.47
CA LEU A 882 -1.13 -7.14 -42.40
C LEU A 882 -0.94 -7.78 -41.02
N SER A 883 -0.04 -7.23 -40.19
CA SER A 883 0.31 -7.79 -38.89
C SER A 883 -0.56 -7.24 -37.74
N HIS A 884 -0.98 -5.98 -37.82
CA HIS A 884 -1.70 -5.24 -36.78
C HIS A 884 -2.97 -4.57 -37.35
N HIS A 885 -2.87 -3.68 -38.36
CA HIS A 885 -4.01 -2.86 -38.79
C HIS A 885 -5.27 -3.67 -39.15
N VAL A 886 -5.15 -4.73 -39.96
CA VAL A 886 -6.28 -5.63 -40.31
C VAL A 886 -6.89 -6.37 -39.11
N LYS A 887 -6.25 -6.32 -37.94
CA LYS A 887 -6.71 -6.84 -36.65
C LYS A 887 -7.20 -5.74 -35.69
N LYS A 888 -7.33 -4.49 -36.16
CA LYS A 888 -7.82 -3.29 -35.45
C LYS A 888 -6.88 -2.69 -34.40
N GLY A 889 -5.60 -2.56 -34.71
CA GLY A 889 -4.64 -1.82 -33.88
C GLY A 889 -3.33 -1.64 -34.65
N GLU A 890 -2.44 -0.77 -34.20
CA GLU A 890 -1.28 -0.33 -35.00
C GLU A 890 0.06 -0.53 -34.23
N VAL A 891 1.12 0.14 -34.68
CA VAL A 891 2.49 0.09 -34.12
C VAL A 891 2.53 0.27 -32.59
N HIS A 892 1.79 1.23 -32.02
CA HIS A 892 1.75 1.44 -30.57
C HIS A 892 1.11 0.24 -29.87
N CYS A 893 -0.10 -0.17 -30.25
CA CYS A 893 -0.75 -1.36 -29.68
C CYS A 893 0.14 -2.63 -29.76
N GLY A 894 0.93 -2.77 -30.83
CA GLY A 894 1.83 -3.91 -31.09
C GLY A 894 3.15 -3.93 -30.28
N SER A 895 3.43 -2.89 -29.48
CA SER A 895 4.67 -2.74 -28.72
C SER A 895 4.40 -2.16 -27.33
N ASN A 896 5.44 -1.97 -26.50
CA ASN A 896 5.31 -1.25 -25.23
C ASN A 896 6.68 -0.66 -24.85
N THR A 897 6.74 0.54 -24.26
CA THR A 897 8.02 1.27 -24.05
C THR A 897 8.29 1.53 -22.58
N ARG A 898 9.35 0.92 -22.02
CA ARG A 898 9.83 1.28 -20.67
C ARG A 898 10.69 2.54 -20.76
N ARG A 899 10.40 3.52 -19.90
CA ARG A 899 11.03 4.86 -19.91
C ARG A 899 11.72 5.17 -18.58
N ALA A 900 12.56 6.19 -18.58
CA ALA A 900 13.19 6.70 -17.38
C ALA A 900 12.17 7.37 -16.44
N HIS A 901 12.35 7.20 -15.13
CA HIS A 901 11.56 7.85 -14.08
C HIS A 901 11.80 9.38 -14.04
N PHE A 902 11.00 10.11 -13.26
CA PHE A 902 11.09 11.57 -13.14
C PHE A 902 12.21 12.01 -12.18
N ALA A 903 13.48 11.76 -12.54
CA ALA A 903 14.67 11.99 -11.70
C ALA A 903 14.86 13.43 -11.14
N ALA A 904 14.11 14.42 -11.62
CA ALA A 904 14.16 15.81 -11.15
C ALA A 904 12.98 16.20 -10.24
N MET A 905 12.12 15.25 -9.87
CA MET A 905 10.89 15.51 -9.10
C MET A 905 10.47 14.28 -8.30
N HIS A 906 10.78 14.25 -7.01
CA HIS A 906 10.28 13.20 -6.13
C HIS A 906 8.78 13.34 -5.89
N TRP A 907 8.06 12.22 -5.86
CA TRP A 907 6.59 12.24 -5.80
C TRP A 907 6.05 12.85 -4.49
N TRP A 908 6.80 12.78 -3.39
CA TRP A 908 6.42 13.36 -2.10
C TRP A 908 6.44 14.89 -2.06
N ASP A 909 7.19 15.53 -2.98
CA ASP A 909 7.27 16.99 -3.11
C ASP A 909 6.11 17.61 -3.90
N VAL A 910 5.37 16.77 -4.64
CA VAL A 910 4.27 17.20 -5.52
C VAL A 910 3.03 17.64 -4.75
N GLY A 911 2.71 16.95 -3.66
CA GLY A 911 1.47 17.14 -2.92
C GLY A 911 0.32 16.23 -3.37
N PRO A 912 -0.75 16.12 -2.55
CA PRO A 912 -1.89 15.31 -2.90
C PRO A 912 -2.66 16.06 -3.96
N VAL A 913 -2.78 15.49 -5.15
CA VAL A 913 -3.55 16.10 -6.22
C VAL A 913 -5.04 15.81 -5.96
N ARG A 914 -5.57 16.31 -4.83
CA ARG A 914 -6.96 16.10 -4.40
C ARG A 914 -7.91 16.35 -5.58
N PRO A 915 -8.73 15.36 -5.97
CA PRO A 915 -9.77 15.60 -6.95
C PRO A 915 -10.70 16.68 -6.40
N ARG A 916 -11.12 17.61 -7.26
CA ARG A 916 -12.23 18.50 -6.88
C ARG A 916 -13.46 17.61 -6.74
N PRO A 917 -14.28 17.74 -5.69
CA PRO A 917 -15.61 17.15 -5.72
C PRO A 917 -16.32 17.65 -6.99
N PRO A 918 -17.09 16.81 -7.68
CA PRO A 918 -17.74 17.21 -8.92
C PRO A 918 -18.59 18.45 -8.66
N ARG A 919 -18.28 19.55 -9.35
CA ARG A 919 -19.16 20.72 -9.36
C ARG A 919 -20.46 20.23 -9.98
N ALA A 920 -21.57 20.30 -9.22
CA ALA A 920 -22.88 20.26 -9.82
C ALA A 920 -22.89 21.28 -10.95
N HIS A 921 -23.18 20.83 -12.18
CA HIS A 921 -23.11 21.69 -13.35
C HIS A 921 -24.15 22.80 -13.16
N GLY A 922 -23.66 24.02 -12.94
CA GLY A 922 -24.49 25.21 -12.88
C GLY A 922 -25.10 25.46 -14.24
N VAL A 923 -26.34 25.01 -14.43
CA VAL A 923 -27.18 25.48 -15.53
C VAL A 923 -27.33 26.98 -15.36
N GLY A 924 -26.84 27.75 -16.32
CA GLY A 924 -26.91 29.20 -16.28
C GLY A 924 -28.36 29.67 -16.26
N THR A 925 -28.78 30.32 -15.18
CA THR A 925 -30.11 30.93 -15.07
C THR A 925 -30.15 32.23 -15.86
N VAL A 926 -30.68 32.15 -17.09
CA VAL A 926 -31.20 33.32 -17.80
C VAL A 926 -32.37 33.89 -16.97
N PRO A 927 -32.44 35.21 -16.72
CA PRO A 927 -33.47 35.78 -15.83
C PRO A 927 -34.84 35.81 -16.52
N ALA A 928 -35.61 34.75 -16.34
CA ALA A 928 -37.00 34.69 -16.78
C ALA A 928 -37.89 35.56 -15.87
N ARG A 929 -38.53 36.58 -16.46
CA ARG A 929 -39.65 37.30 -15.82
C ARG A 929 -40.75 36.29 -15.47
N ALA A 930 -41.30 36.40 -14.26
CA ALA A 930 -42.40 35.56 -13.82
C ALA A 930 -43.70 35.86 -14.59
N PRO A 931 -44.43 34.81 -15.02
CA PRO A 931 -45.88 34.78 -14.97
C PRO A 931 -46.33 34.07 -13.69
N ALA A 932 -47.40 34.57 -13.07
CA ALA A 932 -48.13 33.83 -12.04
C ALA A 932 -48.93 32.66 -12.64
N VAL A 933 -49.62 31.91 -11.77
CA VAL A 933 -50.55 30.79 -12.06
C VAL A 933 -49.89 29.40 -12.16
N LEU A 934 -49.96 28.63 -11.05
CA LEU A 934 -50.44 27.24 -10.97
C LEU A 934 -50.22 26.66 -9.54
N THR A 935 -51.07 27.04 -8.59
CA THR A 935 -51.05 26.55 -7.20
C THR A 935 -52.19 25.55 -6.90
N GLU A 936 -52.44 24.58 -7.79
CA GLU A 936 -53.55 23.61 -7.63
C GLU A 936 -53.16 22.11 -7.70
N SER A 937 -51.97 21.73 -8.16
CA SER A 937 -51.66 20.30 -8.39
C SER A 937 -51.15 19.51 -7.18
N PHE A 938 -50.78 20.15 -6.06
CA PHE A 938 -50.25 19.45 -4.88
C PHE A 938 -51.34 18.99 -3.89
N ALA A 939 -52.46 19.72 -3.80
CA ALA A 939 -53.58 19.36 -2.92
C ALA A 939 -54.35 18.12 -3.41
N ALA A 940 -54.50 17.97 -4.73
CA ALA A 940 -55.22 16.86 -5.34
C ALA A 940 -54.57 15.48 -5.07
N TYR A 941 -53.23 15.41 -5.09
CA TYR A 941 -52.50 14.16 -4.84
C TYR A 941 -52.63 13.67 -3.39
N VAL A 942 -52.62 14.60 -2.42
CA VAL A 942 -52.79 14.26 -1.00
C VAL A 942 -54.23 13.78 -0.71
N PHE A 943 -55.23 14.39 -1.34
CA PHE A 943 -56.63 13.98 -1.20
C PHE A 943 -56.91 12.59 -1.81
N ALA A 944 -56.32 12.27 -2.97
CA ALA A 944 -56.45 10.97 -3.60
C ALA A 944 -55.88 9.82 -2.73
N PHE A 945 -54.72 10.06 -2.09
CA PHE A 945 -54.07 9.06 -1.24
C PHE A 945 -54.89 8.75 0.04
N LEU A 946 -55.50 9.77 0.65
CA LEU A 946 -56.39 9.62 1.80
C LEU A 946 -57.69 8.87 1.45
N LEU A 947 -58.28 9.12 0.27
CA LEU A 947 -59.48 8.42 -0.19
C LEU A 947 -59.24 6.91 -0.41
N CYS A 948 -58.10 6.52 -1.00
CA CYS A 948 -57.74 5.11 -1.15
C CYS A 948 -57.56 4.39 0.19
N PHE A 949 -57.01 5.05 1.21
CA PHE A 949 -56.81 4.46 2.54
C PHE A 949 -58.14 4.25 3.29
N VAL A 950 -59.11 5.14 3.11
CA VAL A 950 -60.47 5.02 3.66
C VAL A 950 -61.30 3.96 2.92
N ALA A 951 -61.07 3.75 1.63
CA ALA A 951 -61.72 2.68 0.87
C ALA A 951 -61.24 1.27 1.32
N LEU A 952 -59.92 1.08 1.46
CA LEU A 952 -59.34 -0.19 1.92
C LEU A 952 -59.76 -0.58 3.34
N SER A 953 -59.88 0.39 4.24
CA SER A 953 -60.33 0.14 5.61
C SER A 953 -61.84 -0.13 5.73
N ARG A 954 -62.67 0.28 4.75
CA ARG A 954 -64.09 -0.11 4.69
C ARG A 954 -64.33 -1.51 4.09
N CYS A 955 -63.49 -1.98 3.17
CA CYS A 955 -63.62 -3.34 2.62
C CYS A 955 -63.31 -4.44 3.65
N LEU A 956 -62.39 -4.19 4.60
CA LEU A 956 -62.05 -5.16 5.65
C LEU A 956 -63.12 -5.31 6.76
N CYS A 957 -64.11 -4.43 6.81
CA CYS A 957 -65.23 -4.53 7.76
C CYS A 957 -66.43 -5.35 7.23
N PHE A 958 -66.45 -5.75 5.95
CA PHE A 958 -67.63 -6.41 5.34
C PHE A 958 -67.58 -7.96 5.32
N PHE A 959 -66.47 -8.58 5.72
CA PHE A 959 -66.34 -10.04 5.86
C PHE A 959 -66.35 -10.52 7.34
N GLY A 960 -66.88 -9.69 8.24
CA GLY A 960 -66.96 -9.93 9.69
C GLY A 960 -68.19 -10.69 10.19
N CYS A 961 -68.87 -11.50 9.38
CA CYS A 961 -70.09 -12.22 9.79
C CYS A 961 -70.21 -13.64 9.19
N THR A 962 -69.63 -14.63 9.86
CA THR A 962 -70.03 -16.08 9.92
C THR A 962 -68.96 -17.00 10.56
N ALA A 963 -68.04 -16.46 11.36
CA ALA A 963 -67.04 -17.25 12.11
C ALA A 963 -67.61 -17.97 13.36
N HIS A 964 -68.70 -18.72 13.20
CA HIS A 964 -69.30 -19.55 14.26
C HIS A 964 -69.66 -20.99 13.84
N CYS A 965 -69.26 -21.43 12.64
CA CYS A 965 -69.49 -22.80 12.15
C CYS A 965 -68.23 -23.65 11.86
N TRP A 966 -67.02 -23.06 11.83
CA TRP A 966 -65.82 -23.80 11.39
C TRP A 966 -65.01 -24.53 12.49
N ALA A 967 -65.39 -24.37 13.76
CA ALA A 967 -64.79 -25.12 14.88
C ALA A 967 -65.21 -26.62 14.94
N ARG A 968 -65.91 -27.15 13.93
CA ARG A 968 -66.39 -28.55 13.87
C ARG A 968 -65.76 -29.44 12.80
N CYS A 969 -64.97 -28.91 11.85
CA CYS A 969 -64.35 -29.73 10.81
C CYS A 969 -62.91 -30.20 11.12
N LEU A 970 -62.15 -29.47 11.96
CA LEU A 970 -60.74 -29.78 12.24
C LEU A 970 -60.49 -30.90 13.28
N ARG A 971 -61.41 -31.88 13.35
CA ARG A 971 -61.27 -33.12 14.15
C ARG A 971 -61.62 -34.40 13.36
N ARG A 972 -61.68 -34.34 12.02
CA ARG A 972 -62.10 -35.49 11.19
C ARG A 972 -61.11 -35.98 10.14
N PHE A 973 -59.86 -35.50 10.16
CA PHE A 973 -58.75 -36.07 9.37
C PHE A 973 -57.54 -36.34 10.27
N LEU A 974 -57.64 -37.46 11.00
CA LEU A 974 -56.51 -38.18 11.60
C LEU A 974 -56.21 -39.39 10.70
N GLY A 975 -54.93 -39.63 10.42
CA GLY A 975 -54.44 -40.83 9.71
C GLY A 975 -54.55 -40.77 8.17
N THR A 976 -53.71 -41.45 7.39
CA THR A 976 -52.52 -42.30 7.66
C THR A 976 -51.78 -42.56 6.34
N SER A 977 -50.46 -42.83 6.39
CA SER A 977 -49.66 -43.62 5.39
C SER A 977 -49.60 -43.15 3.91
N SER A 978 -48.69 -43.62 3.02
CA SER A 978 -47.26 -44.00 3.08
C SER A 978 -46.76 -44.36 1.64
N VAL A 979 -45.43 -44.46 1.42
CA VAL A 979 -44.75 -45.37 0.43
C VAL A 979 -44.71 -45.04 -1.10
N SER A 980 -43.50 -44.59 -1.53
CA SER A 980 -42.61 -45.09 -2.62
C SER A 980 -42.85 -44.97 -4.16
N ARG A 981 -41.71 -44.67 -4.85
CA ARG A 981 -41.27 -45.06 -6.23
C ARG A 981 -42.07 -44.48 -7.41
N GLU A 982 -41.54 -44.29 -8.63
CA GLU A 982 -40.33 -44.86 -9.27
C GLU A 982 -39.73 -43.93 -10.38
N LEU A 983 -38.48 -44.18 -10.78
CA LEU A 983 -37.80 -43.68 -12.01
C LEU A 983 -38.29 -44.53 -13.23
N PRO A 984 -38.07 -44.19 -14.55
CA PRO A 984 -36.72 -43.93 -15.08
C PRO A 984 -36.51 -43.25 -16.48
N LYS A 985 -35.22 -43.19 -16.88
CA LYS A 985 -34.59 -43.15 -18.25
C LYS A 985 -34.35 -41.81 -19.00
N LYS A 986 -33.04 -41.50 -19.05
CA LYS A 986 -32.18 -40.81 -20.06
C LYS A 986 -32.51 -41.15 -21.54
N PRO A 987 -31.99 -40.42 -22.58
CA PRO A 987 -30.65 -39.78 -22.62
C PRO A 987 -30.40 -38.45 -23.38
N ASN A 988 -29.21 -37.89 -23.09
CA ASN A 988 -28.31 -37.03 -23.91
C ASN A 988 -28.81 -35.74 -24.60
N VAL A 989 -28.09 -34.63 -24.39
CA VAL A 989 -27.35 -33.81 -25.40
C VAL A 989 -27.08 -32.38 -24.87
N TYR A 990 -25.79 -32.10 -24.62
CA TYR A 990 -25.05 -30.80 -24.66
C TYR A 990 -25.40 -29.58 -23.77
N VAL A 991 -24.39 -29.19 -22.98
CA VAL A 991 -23.78 -27.84 -22.83
C VAL A 991 -24.68 -26.62 -22.57
N CYS A 992 -24.67 -26.14 -21.32
CA CYS A 992 -23.98 -24.91 -20.87
C CYS A 992 -23.65 -25.03 -19.38
#